data_AF-A0A9P1NAV9-F1
#
_entry.id   AF-A0A9P1NAV9-F1
#
_cell.length_a   1.000
_cell.length_b   1.000
_cell.length_c   1.000
_cell.angle_alpha   90.00
_cell.angle_beta   90.00
_cell.angle_gamma   90.00
#
_symmetry.space_group_name_H-M   'P 1'
#
loop_
_entity.id
_entity.type
_entity.pdbx_description
1 polymer ?
#
loop_
_entity_poly.entity_id
_entity_poly.type
_entity_poly.pdbx_seq_one_letter_code
_entity_poly.pdbx_strand_id
1 'polypeptide(L)'
;MFWQLFLLPQIFGAGILRLHFDSSHSVLLRQYFTGNHFSQNVSVPLFPNNLRVSHIRMPEYLEQLDYMVGLQDKSSGKMIGHQIYRRLDIQKSENFAEDVYKVKDIRLSIQWRYECDETFYGPKCQTSCNSSIAKQKRQRCDEQTGQLRCDLGWMGNTCFQVIDARLCECPTTDYCVATLANSSILECEKRHESHPDICIASPENPTETHCLNGGKCHSNGPHRFCECPDEYFGENCQNEFEESSGISTFFFCLIIFLLMCPILILTTLLYFKHLRLSRFMEDFDISVSYNVKSGHETVSICNPYTLEPKIDSSSCVLVDKSFKSDLSRCSDIVQGISDSGTLKCSELFPDDSEDEVFLTRVVCDIPRLPLNLYVPLKYDLEVKTYLPGFLENDFPISKNMTFWGNLQIDLDVRENLDYLIIHAAQNISFDVSRCFIYQNSKRINVENISESDEFQQVRINFPRTIQARISTQLILAYHSNLTLSEGIGYFASISTESPNKLQTSTNLSPYYARFAFPCFDEPAIKVPWTVTMIHPKGTRALSNMHNISEDVRGDFVHTSFAQTPKMSSYLVAFALLEEDRNFKMMKTRKTGMEVRMFEPMKNITKLKIAVNIIDYFEENFNLTIPLKKFDLVQYPIKYNAMENWGLTVFNHDGLDTMAHELAHQWFGNLVTHEFWTETWLKEGLSSLYGRIALTNVTGGSYVKRSSEFAQWYLNNHVSGGYKDEKPCTLSGFHNFTTLPIYAFSSMSYYKAPAILNMFRNSIRRSRFDNQIKKFLEENAYSNVTSATLFNYLSFDNSEIKNFLEPWFGQVGVPLLRADHFNSTHKILSQERFDNGKLEDLDKNLEVPQWNYQWDIPVWFLLENKLDMMMLPRGDITLLIDKRAILNPKGNGVFITLDKSEIIDPPEDLRWKSSKLGDAFRLLISKYIKPDEYRDMIRKIGKLNKDLNNIFEKQLRLLTESGTFQEFKEVMGFSHNRMSRLESEKLLQNSWESFKKLPKFCVSQLV
;
A
#
# COMPACT_ATOMS: atom_id res chain seq x y z
N MET A 1 31.15 11.37 8.10
CA MET A 1 32.05 10.22 8.36
C MET A 1 32.22 9.86 9.84
N PHE A 2 32.02 10.74 10.83
CA PHE A 2 32.10 10.36 12.26
C PHE A 2 30.80 9.78 12.89
N TRP A 3 29.75 9.53 12.09
CA TRP A 3 28.49 8.91 12.54
C TRP A 3 28.32 7.44 12.09
N GLN A 4 29.33 6.83 11.47
CA GLN A 4 29.27 5.47 10.89
C GLN A 4 29.90 4.37 11.76
N LEU A 5 30.33 4.65 13.00
CA LEU A 5 30.92 3.66 13.90
C LEU A 5 29.95 3.05 14.95
N PHE A 6 28.66 3.40 14.92
CA PHE A 6 27.68 2.91 15.92
C PHE A 6 26.68 1.85 15.41
N LEU A 7 26.88 1.29 14.22
CA LEU A 7 26.02 0.22 13.67
C LEU A 7 26.83 -1.06 13.40
N LEU A 8 27.33 -1.68 14.48
CA LEU A 8 27.54 -3.13 14.51
C LEU A 8 26.17 -3.82 14.71
N PRO A 9 25.97 -5.06 14.20
CA PRO A 9 24.76 -5.80 14.47
C PRO A 9 24.62 -5.98 15.99
N GLN A 10 23.57 -5.38 16.56
CA GLN A 10 23.29 -5.53 17.99
C GLN A 10 22.98 -7.00 18.25
N ILE A 11 23.83 -7.64 19.06
CA ILE A 11 23.59 -8.99 19.57
C ILE A 11 22.49 -8.87 20.63
N PHE A 12 21.40 -9.63 20.49
CA PHE A 12 20.23 -9.56 21.38
C PHE A 12 20.12 -10.80 22.27
N GLY A 13 19.87 -10.62 23.56
CA GLY A 13 19.38 -11.65 24.49
C GLY A 13 17.86 -11.53 24.73
N ALA A 14 17.25 -12.49 25.44
CA ALA A 14 15.81 -12.49 25.72
C ALA A 14 15.52 -12.43 27.24
N GLY A 15 14.82 -11.38 27.68
CA GLY A 15 14.17 -11.35 28.98
C GLY A 15 12.81 -12.05 28.90
N ILE A 16 12.54 -12.99 29.80
CA ILE A 16 11.23 -13.63 29.96
C ILE A 16 10.52 -13.01 31.16
N LEU A 17 9.30 -12.54 30.93
CA LEU A 17 8.41 -12.03 31.97
C LEU A 17 7.19 -12.95 32.08
N ARG A 18 7.02 -13.59 33.23
CA ARG A 18 5.82 -14.37 33.55
C ARG A 18 4.88 -13.53 34.39
N LEU A 19 3.63 -13.48 33.99
CA LEU A 19 2.57 -12.73 34.62
C LEU A 19 1.49 -13.70 35.06
N HIS A 20 1.20 -13.74 36.35
CA HIS A 20 0.09 -14.50 36.91
C HIS A 20 -0.98 -13.54 37.39
N PHE A 21 -2.14 -13.57 36.74
CA PHE A 21 -3.23 -12.64 37.00
C PHE A 21 -4.46 -13.37 37.54
N ASP A 22 -4.93 -12.91 38.69
CA ASP A 22 -6.08 -13.44 39.42
C ASP A 22 -7.04 -12.28 39.74
N SER A 23 -8.14 -12.22 38.99
CA SER A 23 -9.23 -11.25 39.15
C SER A 23 -10.45 -11.67 38.33
N SER A 24 -11.65 -11.23 38.71
CA SER A 24 -12.89 -11.40 37.93
C SER A 24 -13.02 -10.43 36.74
N HIS A 25 -12.16 -9.41 36.64
CA HIS A 25 -12.25 -8.35 35.64
C HIS A 25 -11.08 -8.38 34.64
N SER A 26 -11.33 -8.01 33.39
CA SER A 26 -10.25 -7.82 32.40
C SER A 26 -9.62 -6.44 32.52
N VAL A 27 -8.29 -6.36 32.53
CA VAL A 27 -7.54 -5.09 32.63
C VAL A 27 -6.41 -5.03 31.62
N LEU A 28 -5.93 -3.83 31.28
CA LEU A 28 -4.77 -3.66 30.42
C LEU A 28 -3.53 -3.40 31.27
N LEU A 29 -2.52 -4.26 31.16
CA LEU A 29 -1.22 -4.06 31.81
C LEU A 29 -0.31 -3.25 30.90
N ARG A 30 0.12 -2.07 31.35
CA ARG A 30 1.17 -1.30 30.67
C ARG A 30 2.52 -1.54 31.30
N GLN A 31 3.50 -1.83 30.46
CA GLN A 31 4.89 -2.08 30.82
C GLN A 31 5.79 -1.12 30.05
N TYR A 32 6.71 -0.50 30.76
CA TYR A 32 7.70 0.42 30.22
C TYR A 32 9.09 -0.09 30.63
N PHE A 33 9.95 -0.30 29.65
CA PHE A 33 11.32 -0.77 29.83
C PHE A 33 12.27 0.30 29.32
N THR A 34 13.23 0.72 30.15
CA THR A 34 14.25 1.69 29.78
C THR A 34 15.63 1.26 30.26
N GLY A 35 16.65 1.44 29.43
CA GLY A 35 18.07 1.24 29.78
C GLY A 35 18.93 2.28 29.06
N ASN A 36 20.24 2.28 29.32
CA ASN A 36 21.16 3.35 28.90
C ASN A 36 21.01 3.80 27.44
N HIS A 37 20.60 2.89 26.52
CA HIS A 37 20.28 3.21 25.12
C HIS A 37 19.08 2.40 24.57
N PHE A 38 18.14 1.98 25.42
CA PHE A 38 16.99 1.15 25.04
C PHE A 38 15.70 1.68 25.67
N SER A 39 14.61 1.76 24.91
CA SER A 39 13.27 2.07 25.41
C SER A 39 12.24 1.23 24.67
N GLN A 40 11.37 0.54 25.42
CA GLN A 40 10.28 -0.25 24.85
C GLN A 40 9.03 -0.16 25.71
N ASN A 41 7.88 0.07 25.07
CA ASN A 41 6.58 0.12 25.72
C ASN A 41 5.73 -1.05 25.24
N VAL A 42 5.20 -1.84 26.17
CA VAL A 42 4.40 -3.03 25.87
C VAL A 42 3.07 -2.92 26.61
N SER A 43 1.96 -3.11 25.90
CA SER A 43 0.62 -3.17 26.50
C SER A 43 0.05 -4.57 26.33
N VAL A 44 -0.35 -5.20 27.44
CA VAL A 44 -0.72 -6.61 27.49
C VAL A 44 -2.11 -6.72 28.11
N PRO A 45 -3.15 -7.15 27.38
CA PRO A 45 -4.45 -7.42 27.98
C PRO A 45 -4.36 -8.63 28.91
N LEU A 46 -4.89 -8.50 30.12
CA LEU A 46 -4.98 -9.57 31.11
C LEU A 46 -6.46 -9.97 31.28
N PHE A 47 -6.72 -11.28 31.22
CA PHE A 47 -8.04 -11.87 31.38
C PHE A 47 -8.07 -12.71 32.67
N PRO A 48 -9.25 -12.86 33.31
CA PRO A 48 -9.42 -13.61 34.55
C PRO A 48 -8.72 -14.98 34.57
N ASN A 49 -8.04 -15.30 35.68
CA ASN A 49 -7.41 -16.60 35.98
C ASN A 49 -6.45 -17.14 34.89
N ASN A 50 -5.71 -16.26 34.22
CA ASN A 50 -4.87 -16.65 33.09
C ASN A 50 -3.39 -16.35 33.37
N LEU A 51 -2.53 -17.37 33.19
CA LEU A 51 -1.07 -17.19 33.23
C LEU A 51 -0.60 -16.75 31.84
N ARG A 52 0.15 -15.64 31.76
CA ARG A 52 0.68 -15.14 30.50
C ARG A 52 2.19 -14.98 30.57
N VAL A 53 2.90 -15.49 29.57
CA VAL A 53 4.35 -15.33 29.42
C VAL A 53 4.62 -14.36 28.27
N SER A 54 5.43 -13.34 28.52
CA SER A 54 5.86 -12.34 27.54
C SER A 54 7.37 -12.40 27.36
N HIS A 55 7.83 -12.40 26.11
CA HIS A 55 9.25 -12.37 25.77
C HIS A 55 9.63 -10.96 25.32
N ILE A 56 10.70 -10.42 25.90
CA ILE A 56 11.21 -9.08 25.62
C ILE A 56 12.64 -9.24 25.14
N ARG A 57 12.93 -8.77 23.92
CA ARG A 57 14.29 -8.80 23.37
C ARG A 57 15.09 -7.61 23.88
N MET A 58 16.30 -7.86 24.37
CA MET A 58 17.17 -6.85 24.98
C MET A 58 18.57 -6.91 24.35
N PRO A 59 19.28 -5.79 24.19
CA PRO A 59 20.67 -5.79 23.72
C PRO A 59 21.62 -6.49 24.72
N GLU A 60 22.63 -7.21 24.24
CA GLU A 60 23.57 -7.99 25.08
C GLU A 60 24.48 -7.11 25.97
N TYR A 61 24.63 -5.83 25.64
CA TYR A 61 25.42 -4.85 26.40
C TYR A 61 24.62 -4.12 27.49
N LEU A 62 23.34 -4.47 27.72
CA LEU A 62 22.53 -3.83 28.77
C LEU A 62 22.99 -4.31 30.15
N GLU A 63 23.50 -3.40 30.98
CA GLU A 63 23.94 -3.72 32.35
C GLU A 63 22.82 -3.54 33.38
N GLN A 64 21.96 -2.54 33.16
CA GLN A 64 20.83 -2.21 34.04
C GLN A 64 19.56 -1.98 33.23
N LEU A 65 18.43 -2.41 33.78
CA LEU A 65 17.10 -2.25 33.21
C LEU A 65 16.15 -1.62 34.22
N ASP A 66 15.63 -0.45 33.88
CA ASP A 66 14.52 0.17 34.60
C ASP A 66 13.20 -0.33 34.01
N TYR A 67 12.33 -0.87 34.86
CA TYR A 67 11.03 -1.46 34.53
C TYR A 67 9.93 -0.76 35.31
N MET A 68 8.90 -0.29 34.61
CA MET A 68 7.70 0.29 35.22
C MET A 68 6.43 -0.40 34.75
N VAL A 69 5.52 -0.64 35.69
CA VAL A 69 4.24 -1.33 35.48
C VAL A 69 3.08 -0.53 36.03
N GLY A 70 1.98 -0.48 35.29
CA GLY A 70 0.70 -0.10 35.88
C GLY A 70 -0.48 -0.79 35.21
N LEU A 71 -1.58 -0.89 35.95
CA LEU A 71 -2.85 -1.39 35.43
C LEU A 71 -3.70 -0.24 34.91
N GLN A 72 -4.36 -0.44 33.79
CA GLN A 72 -5.27 0.52 33.17
C GLN A 72 -6.62 -0.16 32.98
N ASP A 73 -7.67 0.57 33.34
CA ASP A 73 -9.05 0.16 33.09
C ASP A 73 -9.30 0.16 31.58
N LYS A 74 -9.91 -0.91 31.06
CA LYS A 74 -10.01 -1.12 29.61
C LYS A 74 -11.05 -0.20 28.96
N SER A 75 -12.13 0.14 29.66
CA SER A 75 -13.21 0.99 29.13
C SER A 75 -12.92 2.48 29.32
N SER A 76 -12.43 2.89 30.49
CA SER A 76 -12.16 4.31 30.78
C SER A 76 -10.76 4.78 30.41
N GLY A 77 -9.81 3.86 30.18
CA GLY A 77 -8.40 4.20 29.96
C GLY A 77 -7.72 4.84 31.18
N LYS A 78 -8.32 4.80 32.36
CA LYS A 78 -7.74 5.38 33.58
C LYS A 78 -6.84 4.38 34.29
N MET A 79 -5.72 4.85 34.87
CA MET A 79 -4.83 3.97 35.65
C MET A 79 -5.53 3.51 36.93
N ILE A 80 -5.50 2.20 37.18
CA ILE A 80 -6.04 1.54 38.37
C ILE A 80 -4.86 1.26 39.31
N GLY A 81 -4.81 1.98 40.44
CA GLY A 81 -3.80 1.81 41.48
C GLY A 81 -2.46 2.48 41.21
N HIS A 82 -1.46 2.21 42.06
CA HIS A 82 -0.11 2.79 41.97
C HIS A 82 0.75 2.08 40.93
N GLN A 83 1.66 2.80 40.26
CA GLN A 83 2.64 2.18 39.37
C GLN A 83 3.81 1.60 40.18
N ILE A 84 4.32 0.45 39.77
CA ILE A 84 5.55 -0.13 40.32
C ILE A 84 6.71 0.26 39.43
N TYR A 85 7.80 0.71 40.03
CA TYR A 85 9.07 0.94 39.36
C TYR A 85 10.15 0.07 39.99
N ARG A 86 10.94 -0.62 39.17
CA ARG A 86 12.09 -1.45 39.59
C ARG A 86 13.28 -1.16 38.70
N ARG A 87 14.47 -1.15 39.31
CA ARG A 87 15.75 -1.20 38.61
C ARG A 87 16.33 -2.61 38.80
N LEU A 88 16.59 -3.30 37.70
CA LEU A 88 17.16 -4.64 37.66
C LEU A 88 18.62 -4.54 37.21
N ASP A 89 19.51 -5.19 37.96
CA ASP A 89 20.94 -5.31 37.63
C ASP A 89 21.16 -6.65 36.93
N ILE A 90 21.41 -6.62 35.62
CA ILE A 90 21.44 -7.83 34.78
C ILE A 90 22.75 -8.61 35.02
N GLN A 91 23.79 -7.98 35.56
CA GLN A 91 25.12 -8.60 35.71
C GLN A 91 25.22 -9.57 36.90
N LYS A 92 24.35 -9.46 37.90
CA LYS A 92 24.32 -10.38 39.05
C LYS A 92 23.39 -11.54 38.71
N SER A 93 23.96 -12.70 38.40
CA SER A 93 23.26 -13.90 37.94
C SER A 93 22.39 -14.59 39.00
N GLU A 94 21.46 -13.86 39.62
CA GLU A 94 20.34 -14.39 40.41
C GLU A 94 19.06 -13.60 40.06
N ASN A 95 18.60 -13.76 38.81
CA ASN A 95 17.44 -13.04 38.30
C ASN A 95 16.13 -13.76 38.67
N PHE A 96 15.63 -13.49 39.88
CA PHE A 96 14.24 -13.70 40.27
C PHE A 96 13.74 -12.47 41.03
N ALA A 97 13.07 -11.56 40.32
CA ALA A 97 12.23 -10.55 40.97
C ALA A 97 10.79 -11.06 40.90
N GLU A 98 10.17 -11.30 42.07
CA GLU A 98 8.75 -11.57 42.20
C GLU A 98 8.06 -10.38 42.86
N ASP A 99 7.31 -9.63 42.06
CA ASP A 99 6.50 -8.50 42.55
C ASP A 99 5.02 -8.90 42.51
N VAL A 100 4.34 -8.80 43.67
CA VAL A 100 2.90 -9.07 43.76
C VAL A 100 2.15 -7.76 43.93
N TYR A 101 1.34 -7.42 42.93
CA TYR A 101 0.42 -6.31 42.94
C TYR A 101 -0.93 -6.73 43.51
N LYS A 102 -1.46 -5.96 44.46
CA LYS A 102 -2.84 -6.10 44.95
C LYS A 102 -3.53 -4.75 44.94
N VAL A 103 -4.54 -4.60 44.10
CA VAL A 103 -5.40 -3.40 44.09
C VAL A 103 -6.85 -3.83 43.90
N LYS A 104 -7.68 -3.54 44.91
CA LYS A 104 -9.05 -4.08 45.02
C LYS A 104 -9.03 -5.62 44.88
N ASP A 105 -9.82 -6.17 43.96
CA ASP A 105 -10.00 -7.61 43.71
C ASP A 105 -9.01 -8.15 42.66
N ILE A 106 -7.98 -7.38 42.33
CA ILE A 106 -6.96 -7.75 41.35
C ILE A 106 -5.67 -8.12 42.07
N ARG A 107 -5.21 -9.35 41.85
CA ARG A 107 -3.88 -9.82 42.23
C ARG A 107 -3.07 -10.15 40.98
N LEU A 108 -1.93 -9.48 40.80
CA LEU A 108 -0.99 -9.74 39.70
C LEU A 108 0.38 -10.09 40.29
N SER A 109 0.87 -11.31 40.08
CA SER A 109 2.27 -11.65 40.33
C SER A 109 3.09 -11.49 39.05
N ILE A 110 4.22 -10.84 39.16
CA ILE A 110 5.16 -10.57 38.08
C ILE A 110 6.47 -11.26 38.44
N GLN A 111 6.86 -12.24 37.65
CA GLN A 111 8.13 -12.93 37.77
C GLN A 111 8.99 -12.62 36.55
N TRP A 112 10.23 -12.20 36.78
CA TRP A 112 11.17 -11.90 35.71
C TRP A 112 12.40 -12.80 35.75
N ARG A 113 12.82 -13.26 34.57
CA ARG A 113 14.04 -14.05 34.37
C ARG A 113 14.72 -13.66 33.06
N TYR A 114 16.05 -13.58 33.07
CA TYR A 114 16.84 -13.47 31.84
C TYR A 114 17.23 -14.86 31.33
N GLU A 115 16.99 -15.16 30.05
CA GLU A 115 17.38 -16.43 29.42
C GLU A 115 18.04 -16.17 28.04
N CYS A 116 19.01 -17.00 27.67
CA CYS A 116 19.63 -16.94 26.35
C CYS A 116 18.76 -17.65 25.31
N ASP A 117 18.51 -17.01 24.16
CA ASP A 117 17.73 -17.59 23.05
C ASP A 117 18.54 -18.70 22.36
N GLU A 118 17.92 -19.88 22.18
CA GLU A 118 18.54 -21.10 21.61
C GLU A 118 19.06 -20.92 20.17
N THR A 119 18.73 -19.81 19.51
CA THR A 119 19.11 -19.51 18.13
C THR A 119 20.28 -18.53 17.97
N PHE A 120 20.86 -18.00 19.06
CA PHE A 120 21.90 -16.96 19.00
C PHE A 120 23.15 -17.29 19.83
N TYR A 121 24.32 -16.93 19.29
CA TYR A 121 25.62 -17.08 19.96
C TYR A 121 26.26 -15.71 20.19
N GLY A 122 26.55 -15.39 21.44
CA GLY A 122 27.26 -14.17 21.87
C GLY A 122 28.13 -14.49 23.09
N PRO A 123 29.13 -13.65 23.42
CA PRO A 123 30.09 -13.89 24.49
C PRO A 123 29.44 -14.09 25.88
N LYS A 124 28.19 -13.67 26.10
CA LYS A 124 27.48 -13.86 27.38
C LYS A 124 26.57 -15.10 27.44
N CYS A 125 26.38 -15.83 26.34
CA CYS A 125 25.54 -17.04 26.27
C CYS A 125 26.37 -18.33 26.04
N GLN A 126 27.62 -18.33 26.48
CA GLN A 126 28.68 -19.24 26.00
C GLN A 126 28.86 -20.56 26.78
N THR A 127 27.83 -21.09 27.45
CA THR A 127 28.02 -22.23 28.37
C THR A 127 27.00 -23.36 28.16
N SER A 128 27.08 -24.06 27.03
CA SER A 128 26.90 -25.54 26.90
C SER A 128 26.68 -25.97 25.44
N CYS A 129 27.67 -26.64 24.83
CA CYS A 129 27.50 -27.25 23.52
C CYS A 129 26.60 -28.50 23.60
N ASN A 130 25.40 -28.42 23.02
CA ASN A 130 24.50 -29.57 22.89
C ASN A 130 24.93 -30.44 21.70
N SER A 131 25.48 -31.61 21.98
CA SER A 131 26.04 -32.55 20.98
C SER A 131 25.02 -33.07 19.97
N SER A 132 23.73 -33.09 20.29
CA SER A 132 22.66 -33.49 19.37
C SER A 132 22.41 -32.45 18.28
N ILE A 133 22.48 -31.17 18.66
CA ILE A 133 22.33 -30.02 17.76
C ILE A 133 23.57 -29.84 16.87
N ALA A 134 24.77 -30.05 17.44
CA ALA A 134 26.03 -30.04 16.68
C ALA A 134 25.99 -31.06 15.52
N LYS A 135 25.49 -32.27 15.80
CA LYS A 135 25.36 -33.35 14.83
C LYS A 135 24.36 -33.05 13.71
N GLN A 136 23.25 -32.38 14.01
CA GLN A 136 22.27 -31.93 13.01
C GLN A 136 22.85 -30.89 12.03
N LYS A 137 23.81 -30.07 12.48
CA LYS A 137 24.44 -29.02 11.66
C LYS A 137 25.82 -29.37 11.10
N ARG A 138 26.24 -30.65 11.17
CA ARG A 138 27.58 -31.14 10.74
C ARG A 138 28.75 -30.39 11.40
N GLN A 139 28.61 -30.12 12.70
CA GLN A 139 29.66 -29.57 13.55
C GLN A 139 29.96 -30.56 14.69
N ARG A 140 31.14 -30.46 15.32
CA ARG A 140 31.49 -31.23 16.53
C ARG A 140 31.64 -30.30 17.72
N CYS A 141 31.29 -30.79 18.92
CA CYS A 141 31.72 -30.14 20.15
C CYS A 141 33.20 -30.51 20.40
N ASP A 142 34.03 -29.54 20.74
CA ASP A 142 35.36 -29.75 21.30
C ASP A 142 35.21 -30.22 22.74
N GLU A 143 35.72 -31.43 23.04
CA GLU A 143 35.56 -32.05 24.34
C GLU A 143 36.41 -31.40 25.45
N GLN A 144 37.42 -30.59 25.12
CA GLN A 144 38.24 -29.89 26.11
C GLN A 144 37.69 -28.50 26.46
N THR A 145 37.09 -27.80 25.50
CA THR A 145 36.62 -26.41 25.69
C THR A 145 35.09 -26.28 25.75
N GLY A 146 34.34 -27.32 25.37
CA GLY A 146 32.88 -27.30 25.33
C GLY A 146 32.29 -26.42 24.23
N GLN A 147 33.06 -26.09 23.19
CA GLN A 147 32.68 -25.19 22.08
C GLN A 147 32.42 -25.93 20.76
N LEU A 148 31.72 -25.32 19.80
CA LEU A 148 31.43 -25.90 18.47
C LEU A 148 32.60 -25.69 17.48
N ARG A 149 32.96 -26.73 16.72
CA ARG A 149 33.97 -26.72 15.64
C ARG A 149 33.38 -27.29 14.34
N CYS A 150 33.71 -26.69 13.19
CA CYS A 150 33.20 -27.13 11.87
C CYS A 150 34.08 -28.23 11.25
N ASP A 151 33.44 -29.23 10.63
CA ASP A 151 34.15 -30.27 9.86
C ASP A 151 34.36 -29.80 8.40
N LEU A 152 35.61 -29.38 8.08
CA LEU A 152 36.30 -29.36 6.76
C LEU A 152 37.23 -28.13 6.63
N GLY A 153 38.55 -28.37 6.63
CA GLY A 153 39.62 -27.54 6.04
C GLY A 153 39.60 -26.01 6.27
N TRP A 154 40.29 -25.55 7.32
CA TRP A 154 40.84 -24.21 7.59
C TRP A 154 40.37 -23.07 6.65
N MET A 155 39.38 -22.31 7.13
CA MET A 155 39.19 -20.89 6.83
C MET A 155 39.25 -20.12 8.16
N GLY A 156 39.80 -18.90 8.16
CA GLY A 156 40.06 -18.08 9.34
C GLY A 156 38.81 -17.70 10.17
N ASN A 157 39.00 -16.81 11.15
CA ASN A 157 38.10 -16.50 12.29
C ASN A 157 36.65 -16.04 11.98
N THR A 158 36.15 -16.15 10.75
CA THR A 158 34.76 -15.89 10.41
C THR A 158 34.16 -17.04 9.58
N CYS A 159 33.35 -17.89 10.21
CA CYS A 159 32.65 -19.03 9.57
C CYS A 159 31.47 -18.61 8.64
N PHE A 160 31.52 -17.44 7.99
CA PHE A 160 30.35 -16.84 7.32
C PHE A 160 30.36 -16.85 5.78
N GLN A 161 31.28 -17.54 5.11
CA GLN A 161 31.28 -17.64 3.65
C GLN A 161 31.35 -19.09 3.19
N VAL A 162 30.22 -19.62 2.70
CA VAL A 162 30.16 -20.90 2.00
C VAL A 162 30.19 -20.62 0.50
N ILE A 163 31.25 -21.04 -0.18
CA ILE A 163 31.29 -21.14 -1.65
C ILE A 163 31.11 -22.62 -2.01
N ASP A 164 30.12 -22.96 -2.84
CA ASP A 164 29.94 -24.33 -3.34
C ASP A 164 31.01 -24.64 -4.39
N ALA A 165 32.02 -25.42 -4.01
CA ALA A 165 33.12 -25.83 -4.87
C ALA A 165 32.68 -26.64 -6.12
N ARG A 166 31.42 -27.11 -6.18
CA ARG A 166 30.88 -27.87 -7.33
C ARG A 166 30.43 -27.00 -8.49
N LEU A 167 30.42 -25.67 -8.33
CA LEU A 167 30.13 -24.73 -9.42
C LEU A 167 31.35 -24.47 -10.33
N CYS A 168 32.53 -24.99 -9.96
CA CYS A 168 33.74 -24.94 -10.79
C CYS A 168 33.96 -26.32 -11.44
N GLU A 169 33.60 -26.48 -12.71
CA GLU A 169 33.96 -27.67 -13.49
C GLU A 169 35.46 -27.66 -13.86
N CYS A 170 36.36 -27.91 -12.90
CA CYS A 170 37.79 -28.08 -13.17
C CYS A 170 38.12 -29.61 -13.20
N PRO A 171 38.45 -30.21 -14.36
CA PRO A 171 38.87 -31.61 -14.44
C PRO A 171 40.37 -31.70 -14.05
N THR A 172 40.63 -32.43 -12.97
CA THR A 172 41.92 -32.95 -12.47
C THR A 172 42.97 -31.94 -11.93
N THR A 173 43.31 -32.17 -10.65
CA THR A 173 44.51 -31.88 -9.82
C THR A 173 45.19 -30.51 -9.75
N ASP A 174 44.78 -29.47 -10.47
CA ASP A 174 45.29 -28.09 -10.24
C ASP A 174 44.20 -27.12 -9.73
N TYR A 175 44.58 -26.15 -8.88
CA TYR A 175 43.65 -25.24 -8.18
C TYR A 175 43.15 -24.07 -9.05
N CYS A 176 41.88 -23.70 -8.85
CA CYS A 176 41.19 -22.62 -9.57
C CYS A 176 40.99 -21.42 -8.60
N VAL A 177 41.44 -20.21 -8.96
CA VAL A 177 41.22 -18.98 -8.18
C VAL A 177 40.09 -18.17 -8.84
N ALA A 178 39.10 -17.77 -8.05
CA ALA A 178 38.08 -16.82 -8.50
C ALA A 178 38.50 -15.41 -8.10
N THR A 179 38.71 -14.54 -9.07
CA THR A 179 38.93 -13.10 -8.85
C THR A 179 37.80 -12.30 -9.48
N LEU A 180 37.25 -11.35 -8.71
CA LEU A 180 36.28 -10.37 -9.20
C LEU A 180 37.00 -9.39 -10.13
N ALA A 181 36.83 -9.56 -11.44
CA ALA A 181 37.15 -8.53 -12.42
C ALA A 181 35.84 -7.91 -12.91
N ASN A 182 35.68 -6.59 -12.69
CA ASN A 182 34.58 -5.72 -13.11
C ASN A 182 33.17 -6.31 -13.03
N SER A 183 32.45 -5.90 -11.97
CA SER A 183 31.01 -5.99 -11.77
C SER A 183 30.25 -6.85 -12.80
N SER A 184 30.03 -8.12 -12.41
CA SER A 184 28.99 -9.06 -12.87
C SER A 184 29.37 -10.31 -13.70
N ILE A 185 30.65 -10.68 -13.87
CA ILE A 185 31.01 -12.02 -14.40
C ILE A 185 32.15 -12.66 -13.59
N LEU A 186 31.99 -13.93 -13.20
CA LEU A 186 33.03 -14.78 -12.60
C LEU A 186 33.88 -15.38 -13.74
N GLU A 187 35.14 -15.01 -13.86
CA GLU A 187 36.11 -15.71 -14.73
C GLU A 187 37.04 -16.59 -13.90
N CYS A 188 37.24 -17.84 -14.33
CA CYS A 188 38.15 -18.79 -13.70
C CYS A 188 39.45 -18.89 -14.52
N GLU A 189 40.59 -18.50 -13.95
CA GLU A 189 41.92 -18.70 -14.55
C GLU A 189 42.67 -19.86 -13.88
N LYS A 190 43.33 -20.71 -14.70
CA LYS A 190 44.30 -21.71 -14.24
C LYS A 190 45.67 -21.06 -14.05
N ARG A 191 46.29 -21.19 -12.87
CA ARG A 191 47.70 -20.80 -12.63
C ARG A 191 48.56 -22.02 -12.32
N HIS A 192 49.76 -22.08 -12.90
CA HIS A 192 50.81 -23.04 -12.54
C HIS A 192 51.91 -22.37 -11.68
N GLU A 193 52.24 -23.03 -10.57
CA GLU A 193 53.37 -22.94 -9.61
C GLU A 193 54.29 -21.69 -9.51
N SER A 194 54.38 -21.09 -8.31
CA SER A 194 55.48 -21.24 -7.33
C SER A 194 55.42 -20.12 -6.28
N HIS A 195 55.25 -20.43 -4.98
CA HIS A 195 55.36 -19.44 -3.89
C HIS A 195 56.05 -20.05 -2.65
N PRO A 196 56.75 -19.23 -1.83
CA PRO A 196 57.95 -19.63 -1.10
C PRO A 196 57.67 -20.25 0.27
N ASP A 197 58.53 -21.19 0.69
CA ASP A 197 58.52 -21.77 2.05
C ASP A 197 58.88 -20.72 3.11
N ILE A 198 58.00 -20.49 4.09
CA ILE A 198 58.09 -19.45 5.13
C ILE A 198 58.94 -19.90 6.33
N CYS A 199 60.14 -20.43 6.08
CA CYS A 199 61.19 -20.54 7.11
C CYS A 199 62.56 -20.42 6.40
N ILE A 200 63.22 -19.25 6.53
CA ILE A 200 64.48 -18.95 5.83
C ILE A 200 65.66 -19.54 6.63
N ALA A 201 66.57 -20.27 5.97
CA ALA A 201 67.82 -20.73 6.57
C ALA A 201 68.80 -19.56 6.73
N SER A 202 69.46 -19.45 7.90
CA SER A 202 70.54 -18.47 8.08
C SER A 202 71.75 -18.83 7.19
N PRO A 203 72.46 -17.85 6.58
CA PRO A 203 73.56 -18.12 5.65
C PRO A 203 74.76 -18.86 6.25
N GLU A 204 74.90 -18.87 7.59
CA GLU A 204 76.09 -19.42 8.26
C GLU A 204 75.95 -20.89 8.72
N ASN A 205 74.74 -21.47 8.68
CA ASN A 205 74.55 -22.92 8.90
C ASN A 205 73.21 -23.39 8.28
N PRO A 206 73.20 -24.03 7.10
CA PRO A 206 71.97 -24.25 6.31
C PRO A 206 70.97 -25.29 6.88
N THR A 207 71.26 -25.88 8.03
CA THR A 207 70.46 -26.98 8.61
C THR A 207 69.53 -26.57 9.74
N GLU A 208 69.54 -25.30 10.18
CA GLU A 208 68.61 -24.78 11.20
C GLU A 208 67.85 -23.53 10.70
N THR A 209 66.51 -23.60 10.71
CA THR A 209 65.59 -22.53 10.28
C THR A 209 64.98 -21.82 11.50
N HIS A 210 65.04 -20.48 11.59
CA HIS A 210 64.51 -19.69 12.71
C HIS A 210 63.52 -18.60 12.26
N CYS A 211 62.53 -18.30 13.10
CA CYS A 211 61.58 -17.18 12.93
C CYS A 211 62.09 -15.90 13.61
N LEU A 212 61.60 -14.73 13.20
CA LEU A 212 62.05 -13.46 13.76
C LEU A 212 61.54 -13.25 15.19
N ASN A 213 62.21 -12.36 15.93
CA ASN A 213 61.85 -11.95 17.30
C ASN A 213 61.65 -13.12 18.29
N GLY A 214 62.42 -14.20 18.11
CA GLY A 214 62.41 -15.36 19.01
C GLY A 214 61.27 -16.35 18.75
N GLY A 215 60.56 -16.22 17.63
CA GLY A 215 59.53 -17.19 17.23
C GLY A 215 60.08 -18.59 16.95
N LYS A 216 59.28 -19.63 17.20
CA LYS A 216 59.65 -21.03 16.94
C LYS A 216 59.11 -21.49 15.59
N CYS A 217 59.94 -22.14 14.76
CA CYS A 217 59.51 -22.71 13.48
C CYS A 217 58.99 -24.15 13.70
N HIS A 218 57.78 -24.43 13.23
CA HIS A 218 57.11 -25.72 13.37
C HIS A 218 56.85 -26.35 11.99
N SER A 219 57.05 -27.67 11.88
CA SER A 219 56.74 -28.43 10.67
C SER A 219 55.37 -29.10 10.77
N ASN A 220 54.53 -28.97 9.74
CA ASN A 220 53.29 -29.71 9.61
C ASN A 220 53.12 -30.22 8.17
N GLY A 221 53.58 -31.45 7.91
CA GLY A 221 53.65 -32.00 6.56
C GLY A 221 54.78 -31.36 5.73
N PRO A 222 54.60 -31.12 4.41
CA PRO A 222 55.64 -30.53 3.56
C PRO A 222 55.88 -29.03 3.83
N HIS A 223 55.11 -28.40 4.72
CA HIS A 223 55.16 -26.95 4.98
C HIS A 223 55.69 -26.63 6.39
N ARG A 224 56.30 -25.44 6.54
CA ARG A 224 56.84 -24.91 7.80
C ARG A 224 56.25 -23.53 8.11
N PHE A 225 55.98 -23.22 9.38
CA PHE A 225 55.40 -21.94 9.82
C PHE A 225 55.98 -21.46 11.16
N CYS A 226 55.78 -20.18 11.48
CA CYS A 226 56.32 -19.52 12.68
C CYS A 226 55.27 -19.32 13.78
N GLU A 227 55.63 -19.70 15.01
CA GLU A 227 54.87 -19.40 16.23
C GLU A 227 55.53 -18.20 16.95
N CYS A 228 54.80 -17.10 17.07
CA CYS A 228 55.31 -15.82 17.59
C CYS A 228 55.10 -15.69 19.11
N PRO A 229 56.04 -15.06 19.84
CA PRO A 229 55.82 -14.70 21.26
C PRO A 229 54.71 -13.65 21.42
N ASP A 230 54.09 -13.65 22.60
CA ASP A 230 53.02 -12.72 23.00
C ASP A 230 53.51 -11.27 23.00
N GLU A 231 53.46 -10.61 21.83
CA GLU A 231 53.66 -9.17 21.57
C GLU A 231 53.92 -8.89 20.07
N TYR A 232 54.10 -9.93 19.26
CA TYR A 232 54.34 -9.84 17.81
C TYR A 232 53.30 -10.64 17.01
N PHE A 233 52.92 -10.15 15.84
CA PHE A 233 51.88 -10.77 15.01
C PHE A 233 52.27 -10.81 13.51
N GLY A 234 51.55 -11.57 12.69
CA GLY A 234 51.84 -11.74 11.26
C GLY A 234 52.78 -12.91 10.93
N GLU A 235 52.85 -13.29 9.65
CA GLU A 235 53.41 -14.58 9.19
C GLU A 235 54.89 -14.81 9.56
N ASN A 236 55.65 -13.74 9.86
CA ASN A 236 57.04 -13.79 10.31
C ASN A 236 57.29 -13.17 11.70
N CYS A 237 56.25 -12.81 12.47
CA CYS A 237 56.33 -12.17 13.81
C CYS A 237 56.86 -10.70 13.82
N GLN A 238 56.10 -9.75 13.25
CA GLN A 238 56.47 -8.31 13.16
C GLN A 238 55.34 -7.35 13.69
N ASN A 239 55.63 -6.08 13.98
CA ASN A 239 54.67 -5.10 14.57
C ASN A 239 54.41 -3.89 13.64
N GLU A 240 53.18 -3.38 13.57
CA GLU A 240 52.81 -2.12 12.86
C GLU A 240 51.90 -1.20 13.71
N PHE A 241 52.38 0.00 14.06
CA PHE A 241 51.60 1.19 14.42
C PHE A 241 52.46 2.47 14.21
N GLU A 242 52.00 3.46 13.42
CA GLU A 242 52.52 4.84 13.40
C GLU A 242 51.40 5.91 13.22
N GLU A 243 51.64 7.10 13.82
CA GLU A 243 50.75 8.21 14.26
C GLU A 243 50.37 9.27 13.15
N SER A 244 49.51 10.32 13.28
CA SER A 244 49.45 11.40 14.29
C SER A 244 48.37 12.53 14.09
N SER A 245 48.05 13.22 15.21
CA SER A 245 47.59 14.62 15.44
C SER A 245 46.09 14.95 15.72
N GLY A 246 45.79 15.30 16.99
CA GLY A 246 44.51 15.86 17.44
C GLY A 246 44.65 16.72 18.69
N ILE A 247 44.55 18.05 18.55
CA ILE A 247 44.42 19.02 19.67
C ILE A 247 43.35 20.11 19.39
N SER A 248 42.75 20.19 18.21
CA SER A 248 41.78 21.25 17.86
C SER A 248 40.31 20.97 18.26
N THR A 249 39.92 19.73 18.55
CA THR A 249 38.50 19.32 18.59
C THR A 249 37.82 19.63 19.93
N PHE A 250 38.58 19.75 21.01
CA PHE A 250 38.01 19.88 22.36
C PHE A 250 37.43 21.28 22.64
N PHE A 251 38.06 22.33 22.08
CA PHE A 251 37.60 23.71 22.25
C PHE A 251 36.33 24.03 21.43
N PHE A 252 36.11 23.34 20.31
CA PHE A 252 34.94 23.57 19.45
C PHE A 252 33.66 22.96 20.05
N CYS A 253 33.76 21.82 20.72
CA CYS A 253 32.62 21.16 21.37
C CYS A 253 32.07 21.92 22.58
N LEU A 254 32.93 22.62 23.34
CA LEU A 254 32.52 23.35 24.53
C LEU A 254 31.65 24.59 24.21
N ILE A 255 31.93 25.24 23.08
CA ILE A 255 31.19 26.43 22.62
C ILE A 255 29.79 26.05 22.11
N ILE A 256 29.66 24.90 21.43
CA ILE A 256 28.37 24.39 20.94
C ILE A 256 27.46 24.00 22.12
N PHE A 257 28.04 23.42 23.18
CA PHE A 257 27.28 22.99 24.35
C PHE A 257 26.67 24.17 25.14
N LEU A 258 27.39 25.30 25.21
CA LEU A 258 26.92 26.50 25.91
C LEU A 258 25.85 27.28 25.11
N LEU A 259 25.81 27.16 23.79
CA LEU A 259 24.84 27.87 22.93
C LEU A 259 23.50 27.11 22.74
N MET A 260 23.50 25.78 22.84
CA MET A 260 22.29 24.97 22.57
C MET A 260 21.37 24.75 23.77
N CYS A 261 21.89 24.88 25.00
CA CYS A 261 21.12 24.63 26.22
C CYS A 261 19.94 25.60 26.44
N PRO A 262 20.06 26.93 26.18
CA PRO A 262 18.94 27.86 26.34
C PRO A 262 17.80 27.65 25.32
N ILE A 263 18.12 27.15 24.12
CA ILE A 263 17.16 26.93 23.02
C ILE A 263 16.27 25.72 23.31
N LEU A 264 16.85 24.64 23.87
CA LEU A 264 16.07 23.45 24.28
C LEU A 264 15.09 23.74 25.43
N ILE A 265 15.45 24.65 26.34
CA ILE A 265 14.59 25.02 27.46
C ILE A 265 13.40 25.86 26.96
N LEU A 266 13.61 26.75 25.98
CA LEU A 266 12.56 27.59 25.41
C LEU A 266 11.54 26.77 24.58
N THR A 267 12.00 25.79 23.80
CA THR A 267 11.11 24.92 23.01
C THR A 267 10.29 23.99 23.89
N THR A 268 10.86 23.51 25.00
CA THR A 268 10.14 22.66 25.96
C THR A 268 9.06 23.45 26.71
N LEU A 269 9.32 24.72 27.07
CA LEU A 269 8.32 25.58 27.72
C LEU A 269 7.17 26.00 26.78
N LEU A 270 7.43 26.17 25.49
CA LEU A 270 6.39 26.44 24.48
C LEU A 270 5.50 25.21 24.22
N TYR A 271 6.08 24.00 24.26
CA TYR A 271 5.36 22.74 24.11
C TYR A 271 4.38 22.48 25.27
N PHE A 272 4.78 22.78 26.52
CA PHE A 272 3.89 22.64 27.68
C PHE A 272 2.77 23.70 27.75
N LYS A 273 2.93 24.85 27.08
CA LYS A 273 1.88 25.87 26.99
C LYS A 273 0.79 25.50 25.99
N HIS A 274 1.13 24.77 24.93
CA HIS A 274 0.16 24.26 23.94
C HIS A 274 -0.71 23.11 24.48
N LEU A 275 -0.15 22.24 25.33
CA LEU A 275 -0.88 21.10 25.92
C LEU A 275 -1.93 21.49 26.98
N ARG A 276 -1.97 22.75 27.43
CA ARG A 276 -3.01 23.24 28.36
C ARG A 276 -4.22 23.89 27.67
N LEU A 277 -4.19 24.09 26.36
CA LEU A 277 -5.31 24.69 25.61
C LEU A 277 -6.28 23.65 25.01
N SER A 278 -5.93 22.36 24.97
CA SER A 278 -6.78 21.28 24.41
C SER A 278 -7.78 20.67 25.40
N ARG A 279 -8.08 21.34 26.52
CA ARG A 279 -9.01 20.84 27.57
C ARG A 279 -10.28 21.65 27.76
N PHE A 280 -10.67 22.47 26.78
CA PHE A 280 -11.96 23.15 26.76
C PHE A 280 -12.69 22.77 25.47
N MET A 281 -13.41 21.65 25.46
CA MET A 281 -14.56 21.36 24.56
C MET A 281 -15.29 20.10 25.06
N GLU A 282 -16.05 20.23 26.15
CA GLU A 282 -17.21 19.38 26.43
C GLU A 282 -18.40 20.35 26.56
N ASP A 283 -19.39 20.19 25.67
CA ASP A 283 -20.79 20.67 25.71
C ASP A 283 -21.24 21.11 24.30
N PHE A 284 -22.00 20.24 23.61
CA PHE A 284 -22.77 20.60 22.42
C PHE A 284 -24.25 20.33 22.69
N ASP A 285 -25.09 21.37 22.55
CA ASP A 285 -26.55 21.28 22.67
C ASP A 285 -27.20 21.12 21.27
N ILE A 286 -28.11 20.15 21.13
CA ILE A 286 -28.95 19.96 19.93
C ILE A 286 -30.36 20.45 20.25
N SER A 287 -30.91 21.35 19.42
CA SER A 287 -32.30 21.81 19.57
C SER A 287 -33.25 20.99 18.69
N VAL A 288 -34.19 20.28 19.30
CA VAL A 288 -35.30 19.61 18.61
C VAL A 288 -36.56 20.47 18.80
N SER A 289 -37.26 20.80 17.71
CA SER A 289 -38.53 21.55 17.78
C SER A 289 -39.68 20.71 17.24
N TYR A 290 -40.78 20.66 17.98
CA TYR A 290 -42.02 19.97 17.61
C TYR A 290 -43.05 20.99 17.13
N ASN A 291 -43.72 20.71 16.01
CA ASN A 291 -44.81 21.56 15.52
C ASN A 291 -46.06 20.70 15.30
N VAL A 292 -46.98 20.73 16.27
CA VAL A 292 -48.26 20.02 16.18
C VAL A 292 -49.28 20.95 15.52
N LYS A 293 -49.37 20.90 14.18
CA LYS A 293 -50.55 21.40 13.46
C LYS A 293 -51.03 20.36 12.46
N SER A 294 -52.27 19.92 12.69
CA SER A 294 -53.09 19.04 11.85
C SER A 294 -52.51 17.67 11.48
N GLY A 295 -52.65 16.69 12.39
CA GLY A 295 -52.79 15.27 12.06
C GLY A 295 -51.59 14.54 11.45
N HIS A 296 -50.48 15.21 11.19
CA HIS A 296 -49.22 14.63 10.73
C HIS A 296 -48.11 14.94 11.74
N GLU A 297 -47.58 13.92 12.40
CA GLU A 297 -46.38 14.03 13.23
C GLU A 297 -45.14 13.91 12.34
N THR A 298 -44.39 14.99 12.24
CA THR A 298 -43.06 15.05 11.59
C THR A 298 -42.02 15.45 12.63
N VAL A 299 -40.92 14.69 12.72
CA VAL A 299 -39.75 15.02 13.53
C VAL A 299 -38.69 15.61 12.62
N SER A 300 -38.29 16.85 12.90
CA SER A 300 -37.24 17.56 12.14
C SER A 300 -35.98 17.63 12.99
N ILE A 301 -34.89 17.05 12.50
CA ILE A 301 -33.54 17.21 13.08
C ILE A 301 -32.83 18.28 12.25
N CYS A 302 -32.41 19.37 12.89
CA CYS A 302 -31.77 20.49 12.21
C CYS A 302 -30.37 20.73 12.79
N ASN A 303 -29.39 20.99 11.91
CA ASN A 303 -27.99 21.25 12.25
C ASN A 303 -27.84 22.71 12.77
N PRO A 304 -27.22 22.99 13.93
CA PRO A 304 -27.23 24.33 14.51
C PRO A 304 -26.32 25.38 13.84
N TYR A 305 -25.64 25.08 12.72
CA TYR A 305 -24.75 26.06 12.07
C TYR A 305 -25.42 27.04 11.09
N THR A 306 -26.67 27.45 11.35
CA THR A 306 -27.25 28.67 10.75
C THR A 306 -27.29 29.78 11.79
N LEU A 307 -26.32 30.71 11.74
CA LEU A 307 -26.34 31.95 12.51
C LEU A 307 -27.36 32.94 11.90
N GLU A 308 -28.65 32.63 11.96
CA GLU A 308 -29.75 33.60 11.89
C GLU A 308 -30.93 33.16 12.77
N PRO A 309 -31.75 34.08 13.33
CA PRO A 309 -32.78 33.75 14.32
C PRO A 309 -34.06 33.12 13.76
N LYS A 310 -34.07 32.64 12.51
CA LYS A 310 -35.24 32.00 11.88
C LYS A 310 -34.81 30.80 11.06
N ILE A 311 -35.08 29.62 11.59
CA ILE A 311 -34.90 28.34 10.91
C ILE A 311 -35.92 28.27 9.75
N ASP A 312 -35.43 28.29 8.52
CA ASP A 312 -36.25 28.01 7.33
C ASP A 312 -36.37 26.49 7.12
N SER A 313 -37.56 26.05 6.74
CA SER A 313 -37.99 24.64 6.71
C SER A 313 -37.31 23.76 5.65
N SER A 314 -36.41 24.33 4.83
CA SER A 314 -35.70 23.63 3.75
C SER A 314 -34.43 22.88 4.18
N SER A 315 -34.00 23.02 5.44
CA SER A 315 -32.73 22.47 5.95
C SER A 315 -32.88 21.23 6.83
N CYS A 316 -34.09 20.67 6.95
CA CYS A 316 -34.36 19.54 7.85
C CYS A 316 -34.81 18.30 7.04
N VAL A 317 -34.25 17.14 7.37
CA VAL A 317 -34.50 15.87 6.67
C VAL A 317 -35.83 15.27 7.14
N LEU A 318 -36.69 14.88 6.20
CA LEU A 318 -37.94 14.15 6.46
C LEU A 318 -37.65 12.65 6.61
N VAL A 319 -38.11 12.03 7.69
CA VAL A 319 -38.07 10.57 7.88
C VAL A 319 -39.48 10.01 7.65
N ASP A 320 -39.64 9.13 6.64
CA ASP A 320 -40.92 8.54 6.24
C ASP A 320 -41.30 7.30 7.09
N LYS A 321 -42.60 7.10 7.32
CA LYS A 321 -43.22 6.15 8.28
C LYS A 321 -43.33 4.70 7.74
N SER A 322 -42.22 4.09 7.31
CA SER A 322 -42.21 2.67 6.93
C SER A 322 -41.55 1.73 7.96
N PHE A 323 -41.70 1.99 9.26
CA PHE A 323 -41.34 1.05 10.33
C PHE A 323 -42.42 1.09 11.42
N LYS A 324 -43.25 0.04 11.47
CA LYS A 324 -44.52 0.03 12.24
C LYS A 324 -44.45 -0.77 13.56
N SER A 325 -43.28 -1.24 13.99
CA SER A 325 -43.18 -2.13 15.17
C SER A 325 -42.74 -1.47 16.48
N ASP A 326 -42.05 -0.32 16.48
CA ASP A 326 -41.30 0.11 17.69
C ASP A 326 -41.71 1.46 18.31
N LEU A 327 -42.86 2.02 17.90
CA LEU A 327 -43.31 3.34 18.38
C LEU A 327 -44.02 3.34 19.75
N SER A 328 -44.34 2.18 20.34
CA SER A 328 -44.99 2.14 21.66
C SER A 328 -44.07 2.61 22.79
N ARG A 329 -42.75 2.46 22.64
CA ARG A 329 -41.77 2.84 23.67
C ARG A 329 -41.45 4.35 23.66
N CYS A 330 -41.57 5.01 22.51
CA CYS A 330 -41.39 6.47 22.40
C CYS A 330 -42.58 7.26 22.94
N SER A 331 -43.81 6.71 22.84
CA SER A 331 -45.03 7.34 23.37
C SER A 331 -44.96 7.59 24.89
N ASP A 332 -44.34 6.68 25.64
CA ASP A 332 -44.32 6.75 27.11
C ASP A 332 -43.27 7.74 27.64
N ILE A 333 -42.20 8.00 26.88
CA ILE A 333 -41.18 9.01 27.23
C ILE A 333 -41.70 10.44 26.92
N VAL A 334 -42.57 10.57 25.92
CA VAL A 334 -43.08 11.87 25.43
C VAL A 334 -44.19 12.45 26.33
N GLN A 335 -44.90 11.65 27.14
CA GLN A 335 -45.93 12.17 28.04
C GLN A 335 -45.41 12.97 29.26
N GLY A 336 -44.08 13.00 29.49
CA GLY A 336 -43.47 13.65 30.66
C GLY A 336 -42.92 15.07 30.43
N ILE A 337 -42.92 15.58 29.19
CA ILE A 337 -42.20 16.81 28.84
C ILE A 337 -43.21 17.95 28.61
N SER A 338 -43.19 18.94 29.50
CA SER A 338 -43.96 20.18 29.32
C SER A 338 -43.39 21.01 28.18
N ASP A 339 -44.27 21.70 27.45
CA ASP A 339 -43.98 22.58 26.32
C ASP A 339 -42.71 23.43 26.53
N SER A 340 -41.75 23.28 25.61
CA SER A 340 -40.43 23.95 25.53
C SER A 340 -39.28 23.41 26.39
N GLY A 341 -38.86 22.15 26.19
CA GLY A 341 -37.63 21.60 26.79
C GLY A 341 -36.63 21.09 25.74
N THR A 342 -35.38 21.54 25.81
CA THR A 342 -34.23 20.99 25.07
C THR A 342 -33.76 19.72 25.79
N LEU A 343 -33.67 18.59 25.08
CA LEU A 343 -33.22 17.30 25.63
C LEU A 343 -31.74 17.06 25.33
N LYS A 344 -30.95 16.67 26.33
CA LYS A 344 -29.56 16.23 26.13
C LYS A 344 -29.55 14.76 25.67
N CYS A 345 -28.71 14.41 24.69
CA CYS A 345 -28.59 13.04 24.19
C CYS A 345 -28.29 12.00 25.28
N SER A 346 -27.63 12.40 26.37
CA SER A 346 -27.33 11.56 27.52
C SER A 346 -28.57 11.17 28.35
N GLU A 347 -29.68 11.90 28.23
CA GLU A 347 -30.92 11.62 29.00
C GLU A 347 -31.86 10.66 28.25
N LEU A 348 -31.70 10.50 26.93
CA LEU A 348 -32.48 9.56 26.12
C LEU A 348 -32.00 8.11 26.22
N PHE A 349 -30.78 7.89 26.73
CA PHE A 349 -30.17 6.57 26.87
C PHE A 349 -29.44 6.48 28.21
N PRO A 350 -30.12 6.14 29.31
CA PRO A 350 -29.44 5.79 30.55
C PRO A 350 -28.66 4.49 30.35
N ASP A 351 -27.41 4.49 30.84
CA ASP A 351 -26.34 3.48 30.62
C ASP A 351 -26.64 2.03 31.10
N ASP A 352 -27.87 1.72 31.52
CA ASP A 352 -28.21 0.43 32.13
C ASP A 352 -29.43 -0.22 31.47
N SER A 353 -29.25 -0.82 30.29
CA SER A 353 -30.09 -1.94 29.85
C SER A 353 -29.35 -2.83 28.86
N GLU A 354 -29.14 -4.09 29.22
CA GLU A 354 -28.49 -5.16 28.43
C GLU A 354 -29.33 -5.67 27.23
N ASP A 355 -30.19 -4.86 26.62
CA ASP A 355 -31.05 -5.30 25.51
C ASP A 355 -30.64 -4.67 24.16
N GLU A 356 -30.28 -5.56 23.23
CA GLU A 356 -30.22 -5.47 21.77
C GLU A 356 -30.17 -4.09 21.08
N VAL A 357 -28.99 -3.81 20.50
CA VAL A 357 -28.72 -3.13 19.21
C VAL A 357 -29.89 -2.33 18.60
N PHE A 358 -30.02 -1.07 19.01
CA PHE A 358 -30.63 -0.03 18.17
C PHE A 358 -29.55 0.95 17.69
N LEU A 359 -28.85 0.56 16.61
CA LEU A 359 -27.97 1.45 15.86
C LEU A 359 -28.81 2.39 14.98
N THR A 360 -29.33 3.46 15.58
CA THR A 360 -29.85 4.60 14.79
C THR A 360 -28.65 5.33 14.18
N ARG A 361 -28.42 5.10 12.89
CA ARG A 361 -27.37 5.72 12.06
C ARG A 361 -27.52 7.25 12.06
N VAL A 362 -26.58 7.96 12.65
CA VAL A 362 -26.29 9.35 12.26
C VAL A 362 -25.34 9.28 11.06
N VAL A 363 -25.89 9.46 9.87
CA VAL A 363 -25.15 9.60 8.61
C VAL A 363 -24.56 11.00 8.57
N CYS A 364 -23.27 11.16 8.87
CA CYS A 364 -22.58 12.44 8.71
C CYS A 364 -21.95 12.49 7.32
N ASP A 365 -22.63 12.92 6.26
CA ASP A 365 -22.06 13.00 4.89
C ASP A 365 -20.64 13.59 4.85
N ILE A 366 -19.75 13.06 3.99
CA ILE A 366 -18.50 13.75 3.62
C ILE A 366 -18.93 15.16 3.20
N PRO A 367 -18.39 16.25 3.75
CA PRO A 367 -18.84 17.59 3.36
C PRO A 367 -18.48 17.84 1.91
N ARG A 368 -19.46 17.58 1.04
CA ARG A 368 -19.39 17.85 -0.39
C ARG A 368 -19.40 19.35 -0.59
N LEU A 369 -18.74 19.80 -1.64
CA LEU A 369 -18.83 21.21 -2.02
C LEU A 369 -20.29 21.58 -2.37
N PRO A 370 -20.78 22.76 -1.96
CA PRO A 370 -22.17 23.17 -2.19
C PRO A 370 -22.38 23.65 -3.63
N LEU A 371 -22.31 22.73 -4.59
CA LEU A 371 -22.40 23.00 -6.03
C LEU A 371 -23.77 23.53 -6.49
N ASN A 372 -24.79 23.46 -5.62
CA ASN A 372 -26.06 24.14 -5.83
C ASN A 372 -25.91 25.67 -5.73
N LEU A 373 -24.99 26.17 -4.91
CA LEU A 373 -24.79 27.60 -4.66
C LEU A 373 -23.84 28.25 -5.69
N TYR A 374 -22.78 27.54 -6.07
CA TYR A 374 -21.78 28.03 -7.02
C TYR A 374 -21.01 26.89 -7.68
N VAL A 375 -20.58 27.07 -8.93
CA VAL A 375 -19.74 26.10 -9.64
C VAL A 375 -18.58 26.78 -10.37
N PRO A 376 -17.41 26.14 -10.46
CA PRO A 376 -16.32 26.64 -11.28
C PRO A 376 -16.60 26.38 -12.76
N LEU A 377 -16.22 27.33 -13.60
CA LEU A 377 -16.38 27.27 -15.06
C LEU A 377 -15.05 27.02 -15.77
N LYS A 378 -13.97 27.63 -15.29
CA LYS A 378 -12.62 27.54 -15.86
C LYS A 378 -11.58 27.93 -14.80
N TYR A 379 -10.37 27.37 -14.94
CA TYR A 379 -9.20 27.78 -14.17
C TYR A 379 -8.10 28.32 -15.08
N ASP A 380 -7.47 29.41 -14.65
CA ASP A 380 -6.17 29.86 -15.14
C ASP A 380 -5.17 29.78 -13.97
N LEU A 381 -4.24 28.83 -14.05
CA LEU A 381 -3.27 28.48 -13.01
C LEU A 381 -1.88 28.91 -13.44
N GLU A 382 -1.28 29.85 -12.71
CA GLU A 382 0.12 30.24 -12.86
C GLU A 382 0.93 29.73 -11.65
N VAL A 383 2.00 28.98 -11.89
CA VAL A 383 2.87 28.41 -10.85
C VAL A 383 4.30 28.84 -11.08
N LYS A 384 4.87 29.57 -10.12
CA LYS A 384 6.29 29.93 -10.08
C LYS A 384 7.05 29.00 -9.14
N THR A 385 7.98 28.22 -9.68
CA THR A 385 8.75 27.24 -8.90
C THR A 385 10.18 27.72 -8.66
N TYR A 386 10.64 27.64 -7.42
CA TYR A 386 12.01 27.91 -7.01
C TYR A 386 12.75 26.59 -6.77
N LEU A 387 13.29 26.02 -7.85
CA LEU A 387 13.99 24.72 -7.86
C LEU A 387 15.52 24.93 -7.91
N PRO A 388 16.27 24.54 -6.87
CA PRO A 388 17.70 24.83 -6.77
C PRO A 388 18.56 24.03 -7.75
N GLY A 389 19.81 24.46 -7.92
CA GLY A 389 20.83 23.74 -8.70
C GLY A 389 20.85 24.03 -10.20
N PHE A 390 20.12 25.04 -10.66
CA PHE A 390 20.04 25.42 -12.09
C PHE A 390 20.58 26.83 -12.41
N LEU A 391 20.76 27.68 -11.40
CA LEU A 391 21.23 29.06 -11.55
C LEU A 391 22.62 29.23 -10.92
N GLU A 392 23.41 30.17 -11.44
CA GLU A 392 24.77 30.46 -10.95
C GLU A 392 24.75 30.99 -9.50
N ASN A 393 23.81 31.88 -9.21
CA ASN A 393 23.43 32.26 -7.85
C ASN A 393 22.04 31.70 -7.56
N ASP A 394 21.96 30.68 -6.72
CA ASP A 394 20.70 30.05 -6.35
C ASP A 394 19.79 31.01 -5.55
N PHE A 395 18.58 30.58 -5.26
CA PHE A 395 17.60 31.35 -4.51
C PHE A 395 18.02 31.55 -3.04
N PRO A 396 17.53 32.60 -2.37
CA PRO A 396 17.61 32.68 -0.91
C PRO A 396 17.11 31.38 -0.28
N ILE A 397 17.76 30.93 0.81
CA ILE A 397 17.42 29.66 1.49
C ILE A 397 15.92 29.57 1.82
N SER A 398 15.27 30.69 2.15
CA SER A 398 13.84 30.77 2.44
C SER A 398 12.90 30.49 1.26
N LYS A 399 13.41 30.54 0.02
CA LYS A 399 12.66 30.23 -1.20
C LYS A 399 13.04 28.88 -1.79
N ASN A 400 14.10 28.26 -1.30
CA ASN A 400 14.57 26.99 -1.84
C ASN A 400 13.48 25.91 -1.66
N MET A 401 13.20 25.13 -2.70
CA MET A 401 12.18 24.08 -2.70
C MET A 401 10.77 24.58 -2.43
N THR A 402 10.43 25.78 -2.89
CA THR A 402 9.09 26.37 -2.75
C THR A 402 8.47 26.68 -4.10
N PHE A 403 7.16 26.89 -4.10
CA PHE A 403 6.46 27.41 -5.26
C PHE A 403 5.38 28.40 -4.83
N TRP A 404 5.12 29.36 -5.70
CA TRP A 404 4.08 30.37 -5.55
C TRP A 404 3.04 30.14 -6.65
N GLY A 405 1.76 30.27 -6.31
CA GLY A 405 0.69 30.15 -7.27
C GLY A 405 -0.19 31.39 -7.31
N ASN A 406 -0.60 31.76 -8.51
CA ASN A 406 -1.71 32.68 -8.74
C ASN A 406 -2.79 31.91 -9.49
N LEU A 407 -3.99 31.87 -8.93
CA LEU A 407 -5.11 31.13 -9.47
C LEU A 407 -6.25 32.07 -9.76
N GLN A 408 -6.76 32.04 -10.99
CA GLN A 408 -8.02 32.65 -11.37
C GLN A 408 -9.06 31.55 -11.61
N ILE A 409 -10.21 31.68 -10.97
CA ILE A 409 -11.35 30.78 -11.12
C ILE A 409 -12.54 31.60 -11.61
N ASP A 410 -13.00 31.30 -12.81
CA ASP A 410 -14.28 31.84 -13.30
C ASP A 410 -15.41 31.04 -12.61
N LEU A 411 -16.36 31.74 -11.98
CA LEU A 411 -17.42 31.15 -11.17
C LEU A 411 -18.81 31.49 -11.73
N ASP A 412 -19.68 30.48 -11.79
CA ASP A 412 -21.13 30.66 -11.88
C ASP A 412 -21.71 30.68 -10.46
N VAL A 413 -22.00 31.88 -9.97
CA VAL A 413 -22.60 32.11 -8.64
C VAL A 413 -24.11 32.11 -8.79
N ARG A 414 -24.81 31.15 -8.19
CA ARG A 414 -26.25 30.90 -8.42
C ARG A 414 -27.15 31.55 -7.36
N GLU A 415 -26.60 31.71 -6.16
CA GLU A 415 -27.23 32.36 -5.02
C GLU A 415 -26.29 33.41 -4.42
N ASN A 416 -26.82 34.33 -3.62
CA ASN A 416 -26.02 35.36 -2.98
C ASN A 416 -25.09 34.72 -1.94
N LEU A 417 -23.81 35.09 -1.94
CA LEU A 417 -22.79 34.46 -1.09
C LEU A 417 -22.06 35.47 -0.21
N ASP A 418 -22.00 35.21 1.09
CA ASP A 418 -21.10 35.94 2.00
C ASP A 418 -19.73 35.25 2.15
N TYR A 419 -19.66 33.99 1.73
CA TYR A 419 -18.45 33.18 1.78
C TYR A 419 -18.44 32.12 0.69
N LEU A 420 -17.27 31.55 0.44
CA LEU A 420 -17.07 30.44 -0.48
C LEU A 420 -16.21 29.36 0.18
N ILE A 421 -16.59 28.10 0.01
CA ILE A 421 -15.82 26.93 0.46
C ILE A 421 -15.15 26.26 -0.75
N ILE A 422 -13.83 26.03 -0.67
CA ILE A 422 -13.05 25.21 -1.60
C ILE A 422 -12.14 24.24 -0.82
N HIS A 423 -11.52 23.28 -1.52
CA HIS A 423 -10.48 22.45 -0.93
C HIS A 423 -9.11 23.14 -0.98
N ALA A 424 -8.36 23.08 0.11
CA ALA A 424 -6.93 23.36 0.19
C ALA A 424 -6.36 22.58 1.37
N ALA A 425 -5.20 21.97 1.19
CA ALA A 425 -4.50 21.28 2.27
C ALA A 425 -3.71 22.27 3.15
N GLN A 426 -3.37 21.84 4.36
CA GLN A 426 -2.65 22.62 5.38
C GLN A 426 -1.28 23.15 4.92
N ASN A 427 -0.67 22.57 3.89
CA ASN A 427 0.59 23.05 3.35
C ASN A 427 0.42 24.31 2.48
N ILE A 428 -0.80 24.72 2.14
CA ILE A 428 -1.08 25.87 1.29
C ILE A 428 -1.27 27.13 2.14
N SER A 429 -0.36 28.08 2.00
CA SER A 429 -0.42 29.37 2.70
C SER A 429 -0.91 30.47 1.77
N PHE A 430 -2.05 31.08 2.10
CA PHE A 430 -2.64 32.17 1.31
C PHE A 430 -2.00 33.53 1.61
N ASP A 431 -1.76 34.30 0.54
CA ASP A 431 -1.46 35.73 0.66
C ASP A 431 -2.76 36.52 0.50
N VAL A 432 -3.52 36.59 1.61
CA VAL A 432 -4.89 37.17 1.64
C VAL A 432 -4.93 38.59 1.07
N SER A 433 -3.85 39.37 1.21
CA SER A 433 -3.75 40.73 0.67
C SER A 433 -3.86 40.80 -0.86
N ARG A 434 -3.53 39.69 -1.54
CA ARG A 434 -3.61 39.52 -2.99
C ARG A 434 -4.80 38.66 -3.44
N CYS A 435 -5.64 38.20 -2.51
CA CYS A 435 -6.86 37.46 -2.81
C CYS A 435 -8.07 38.41 -2.93
N PHE A 436 -8.85 38.28 -3.99
CA PHE A 436 -10.03 39.11 -4.23
C PHE A 436 -10.99 38.46 -5.26
N ILE A 437 -12.23 38.93 -5.30
CA ILE A 437 -13.18 38.67 -6.38
C ILE A 437 -13.30 39.89 -7.29
N TYR A 438 -13.43 39.65 -8.60
CA TYR A 438 -13.96 40.61 -9.55
C TYR A 438 -15.41 40.27 -9.89
N GLN A 439 -16.32 41.23 -9.66
CA GLN A 439 -17.72 41.16 -10.09
C GLN A 439 -18.10 42.48 -10.77
N ASN A 440 -18.59 42.44 -12.02
CA ASN A 440 -18.89 43.64 -12.83
C ASN A 440 -17.74 44.68 -12.83
N SER A 441 -16.50 44.22 -13.05
CA SER A 441 -15.29 45.06 -13.04
C SER A 441 -15.00 45.77 -11.70
N LYS A 442 -15.72 45.42 -10.61
CA LYS A 442 -15.42 45.89 -9.26
C LYS A 442 -14.62 44.83 -8.51
N ARG A 443 -13.53 45.26 -7.88
CA ARG A 443 -12.71 44.43 -7.00
C ARG A 443 -13.29 44.41 -5.60
N ILE A 444 -13.51 43.22 -5.06
CA ILE A 444 -13.91 42.98 -3.67
C ILE A 444 -12.80 42.15 -3.05
N ASN A 445 -12.05 42.72 -2.10
CA ASN A 445 -10.98 41.99 -1.43
C ASN A 445 -11.57 40.88 -0.54
N VAL A 446 -10.83 39.77 -0.43
CA VAL A 446 -11.12 38.75 0.58
C VAL A 446 -10.84 39.35 1.96
N GLU A 447 -11.77 39.16 2.91
CA GLU A 447 -11.61 39.67 4.28
C GLU A 447 -10.66 38.76 5.08
N ASN A 448 -10.94 37.47 5.08
CA ASN A 448 -10.09 36.45 5.68
C ASN A 448 -10.36 35.08 5.04
N ILE A 449 -9.44 34.16 5.26
CA ILE A 449 -9.59 32.76 4.88
C ILE A 449 -9.39 31.94 6.16
N SER A 450 -10.40 31.15 6.53
CA SER A 450 -10.34 30.27 7.70
C SER A 450 -10.29 28.81 7.26
N GLU A 451 -9.37 28.05 7.86
CA GLU A 451 -9.10 26.66 7.50
C GLU A 451 -9.94 25.70 8.33
N SER A 452 -10.36 24.60 7.71
CA SER A 452 -10.97 23.44 8.35
C SER A 452 -10.10 22.22 8.07
N ASP A 453 -9.24 21.91 9.03
CA ASP A 453 -8.27 20.82 8.95
C ASP A 453 -8.91 19.44 8.76
N GLU A 454 -10.03 19.22 9.43
CA GLU A 454 -10.78 17.96 9.39
C GLU A 454 -11.23 17.60 7.97
N PHE A 455 -11.61 18.61 7.18
CA PHE A 455 -12.17 18.43 5.84
C PHE A 455 -11.21 18.85 4.71
N GLN A 456 -10.04 19.37 5.06
CA GLN A 456 -9.09 19.98 4.10
C GLN A 456 -9.80 20.99 3.18
N GLN A 457 -10.63 21.82 3.82
CA GLN A 457 -11.43 22.86 3.20
C GLN A 457 -11.06 24.22 3.78
N VAL A 458 -11.22 25.25 2.98
CA VAL A 458 -11.05 26.64 3.42
C VAL A 458 -12.30 27.44 3.11
N ARG A 459 -12.69 28.25 4.08
CA ARG A 459 -13.79 29.21 3.95
C ARG A 459 -13.20 30.58 3.67
N ILE A 460 -13.49 31.09 2.50
CA ILE A 460 -13.09 32.42 2.01
C ILE A 460 -14.24 33.37 2.34
N ASN A 461 -14.02 34.29 3.28
CA ASN A 461 -15.04 35.25 3.71
C ASN A 461 -14.89 36.58 2.95
N PHE A 462 -16.03 37.18 2.58
CA PHE A 462 -16.08 38.44 1.86
C PHE A 462 -16.66 39.54 2.76
N PRO A 463 -16.15 40.79 2.69
CA PRO A 463 -16.64 41.90 3.51
C PRO A 463 -18.04 42.38 3.09
N ARG A 464 -18.54 41.89 1.94
CA ARG A 464 -19.86 42.20 1.37
C ARG A 464 -20.35 41.00 0.56
N THR A 465 -21.66 40.81 0.51
CA THR A 465 -22.33 39.76 -0.24
C THR A 465 -22.01 39.82 -1.74
N ILE A 466 -21.50 38.71 -2.26
CA ILE A 466 -21.30 38.45 -3.68
C ILE A 466 -22.67 38.13 -4.30
N GLN A 467 -23.06 38.89 -5.32
CA GLN A 467 -24.40 38.77 -5.90
C GLN A 467 -24.52 37.58 -6.85
N ALA A 468 -25.67 36.92 -6.83
CA ALA A 468 -26.02 35.84 -7.75
C ALA A 468 -26.11 36.28 -9.21
N ARG A 469 -25.86 35.35 -10.13
CA ARG A 469 -26.06 35.46 -11.59
C ARG A 469 -25.27 36.60 -12.24
N ILE A 470 -24.18 37.02 -11.62
CA ILE A 470 -23.25 38.00 -12.17
C ILE A 470 -21.92 37.30 -12.46
N SER A 471 -21.31 37.64 -13.60
CA SER A 471 -19.96 37.19 -13.97
C SER A 471 -18.98 37.48 -12.83
N THR A 472 -18.41 36.41 -12.28
CA THR A 472 -17.60 36.46 -11.07
C THR A 472 -16.28 35.73 -11.32
N GLN A 473 -15.17 36.37 -10.97
CA GLN A 473 -13.83 35.77 -11.03
C GLN A 473 -13.18 35.83 -9.66
N LEU A 474 -12.78 34.69 -9.11
CA LEU A 474 -12.04 34.59 -7.87
C LEU A 474 -10.54 34.50 -8.17
N ILE A 475 -9.77 35.42 -7.58
CA ILE A 475 -8.30 35.44 -7.65
C ILE A 475 -7.74 35.04 -6.30
N LEU A 476 -6.90 34.01 -6.30
CA LEU A 476 -6.21 33.50 -5.11
C LEU A 476 -4.71 33.53 -5.35
N ALA A 477 -3.99 34.13 -4.41
CA ALA A 477 -2.53 34.08 -4.36
C ALA A 477 -2.11 33.22 -3.18
N TYR A 478 -1.20 32.28 -3.42
CA TYR A 478 -0.75 31.35 -2.39
C TYR A 478 0.71 30.93 -2.61
N HIS A 479 1.29 30.31 -1.59
CA HIS A 479 2.61 29.70 -1.66
C HIS A 479 2.64 28.41 -0.84
N SER A 480 3.54 27.52 -1.22
CA SER A 480 3.76 26.25 -0.51
C SER A 480 5.16 25.72 -0.77
N ASN A 481 5.53 24.69 0.00
CA ASN A 481 6.76 23.95 -0.19
C ASN A 481 6.51 22.77 -1.14
N LEU A 482 7.52 22.43 -1.94
CA LEU A 482 7.52 21.17 -2.69
C LEU A 482 7.58 20.02 -1.68
N THR A 483 6.67 19.06 -1.81
CA THR A 483 6.75 17.85 -0.98
C THR A 483 7.96 17.02 -1.41
N LEU A 484 8.62 16.37 -0.45
CA LEU A 484 9.78 15.51 -0.69
C LEU A 484 9.38 14.06 -0.43
N SER A 485 9.78 13.14 -1.31
CA SER A 485 9.70 11.68 -1.12
C SER A 485 8.31 11.03 -0.99
N GLU A 486 7.24 11.81 -0.83
CA GLU A 486 5.87 11.26 -0.70
C GLU A 486 5.18 11.04 -2.05
N GLY A 487 5.60 11.74 -3.11
CA GLY A 487 5.00 11.63 -4.43
C GLY A 487 3.53 12.05 -4.46
N ILE A 488 3.16 13.08 -3.70
CA ILE A 488 1.79 13.60 -3.50
C ILE A 488 1.78 15.11 -3.76
N GLY A 489 0.75 15.61 -4.43
CA GLY A 489 0.60 17.03 -4.74
C GLY A 489 1.65 17.47 -5.77
N TYR A 490 2.27 18.64 -5.56
CA TYR A 490 3.42 19.08 -6.35
C TYR A 490 4.72 18.82 -5.59
N PHE A 491 5.56 17.93 -6.12
CA PHE A 491 6.65 17.32 -5.38
C PHE A 491 7.96 17.32 -6.15
N ALA A 492 9.06 17.24 -5.42
CA ALA A 492 10.40 17.18 -5.98
C ALA A 492 11.05 15.82 -5.73
N SER A 493 11.92 15.41 -6.65
CA SER A 493 12.77 14.25 -6.47
C SER A 493 14.15 14.51 -7.07
N ILE A 494 15.12 13.70 -6.65
CA ILE A 494 16.40 13.61 -7.34
C ILE A 494 16.15 13.01 -8.73
N SER A 495 16.81 13.58 -9.75
CA SER A 495 16.82 13.06 -11.11
C SER A 495 17.52 11.70 -11.14
N THR A 496 16.89 10.70 -11.76
CA THR A 496 17.49 9.37 -11.91
C THR A 496 18.68 9.37 -12.87
N GLU A 497 18.68 10.31 -13.83
CA GLU A 497 19.75 10.46 -14.83
C GLU A 497 20.91 11.31 -14.31
N SER A 498 20.59 12.38 -13.56
CA SER A 498 21.55 13.32 -13.00
C SER A 498 21.38 13.37 -11.49
N PRO A 499 22.01 12.46 -10.70
CA PRO A 499 21.81 12.37 -9.26
C PRO A 499 22.08 13.67 -8.46
N ASN A 500 22.75 14.64 -9.07
CA ASN A 500 23.05 15.95 -8.49
C ASN A 500 21.99 17.02 -8.79
N LYS A 501 20.98 16.72 -9.59
CA LYS A 501 19.92 17.66 -9.99
C LYS A 501 18.56 17.19 -9.50
N LEU A 502 17.70 18.17 -9.25
CA LEU A 502 16.31 17.93 -8.91
C LEU A 502 15.43 18.03 -10.14
N GLN A 503 14.33 17.31 -10.09
CA GLN A 503 13.20 17.42 -11.01
C GLN A 503 11.94 17.69 -10.16
N THR A 504 10.84 18.07 -10.80
CA THR A 504 9.51 18.15 -10.15
C THR A 504 8.45 17.46 -10.98
N SER A 505 7.39 16.98 -10.32
CA SER A 505 6.18 16.46 -10.97
C SER A 505 4.98 16.65 -10.05
N THR A 506 3.79 16.53 -10.61
CA THR A 506 2.54 16.44 -9.85
C THR A 506 2.02 15.00 -9.79
N ASN A 507 1.38 14.64 -8.68
CA ASN A 507 0.53 13.45 -8.56
C ASN A 507 -0.71 13.83 -7.75
N LEU A 508 -1.84 14.03 -8.43
CA LEU A 508 -3.01 14.71 -7.86
C LEU A 508 -4.17 13.75 -7.52
N SER A 509 -4.07 12.46 -7.84
CA SER A 509 -5.09 11.46 -7.52
C SER A 509 -4.87 10.82 -6.15
N PRO A 510 -5.93 10.62 -5.33
CA PRO A 510 -7.32 10.95 -5.62
C PRO A 510 -7.66 12.42 -5.37
N TYR A 511 -7.33 12.95 -4.19
CA TYR A 511 -7.67 14.30 -3.76
C TYR A 511 -6.42 15.11 -3.45
N TYR A 512 -5.33 14.85 -4.16
CA TYR A 512 -4.05 15.51 -3.91
C TYR A 512 -3.89 16.82 -4.68
N ALA A 513 -4.84 17.21 -5.53
CA ALA A 513 -4.81 18.51 -6.20
C ALA A 513 -4.79 19.66 -5.19
N ARG A 514 -5.55 19.52 -4.10
CA ARG A 514 -5.59 20.50 -2.99
C ARG A 514 -4.27 20.72 -2.25
N PHE A 515 -3.27 19.84 -2.45
CA PHE A 515 -1.90 20.00 -1.92
C PHE A 515 -0.99 20.79 -2.87
N ALA A 516 -1.39 20.97 -4.14
CA ALA A 516 -0.67 21.74 -5.14
C ALA A 516 -1.31 23.12 -5.37
N PHE A 517 -2.64 23.21 -5.31
CA PHE A 517 -3.39 24.45 -5.49
C PHE A 517 -4.77 24.37 -4.84
N PRO A 518 -5.30 25.47 -4.27
CA PRO A 518 -6.69 25.54 -3.82
C PRO A 518 -7.66 25.28 -4.97
N CYS A 519 -8.60 24.35 -4.83
CA CYS A 519 -9.53 24.05 -5.92
C CYS A 519 -10.80 23.31 -5.46
N PHE A 520 -11.73 23.16 -6.41
CA PHE A 520 -12.91 22.34 -6.25
C PHE A 520 -12.56 20.86 -6.51
N ASP A 521 -11.84 20.27 -5.55
CA ASP A 521 -11.15 18.98 -5.71
C ASP A 521 -12.07 17.74 -5.55
N GLU A 522 -13.05 17.60 -6.46
CA GLU A 522 -13.91 16.42 -6.59
C GLU A 522 -13.98 15.97 -8.07
N PRO A 523 -14.02 14.66 -8.37
CA PRO A 523 -13.92 14.15 -9.75
C PRO A 523 -15.10 14.56 -10.66
N ALA A 524 -16.30 14.77 -10.09
CA ALA A 524 -17.47 15.30 -10.79
C ALA A 524 -17.25 16.71 -11.38
N ILE A 525 -16.35 17.48 -10.80
CA ILE A 525 -16.19 18.90 -11.11
C ILE A 525 -15.15 19.04 -12.22
N LYS A 526 -15.59 18.74 -13.45
CA LYS A 526 -14.76 18.94 -14.64
C LYS A 526 -14.81 20.39 -15.11
N VAL A 527 -13.67 20.94 -15.50
CA VAL A 527 -13.53 22.29 -16.06
C VAL A 527 -12.32 22.35 -16.99
N PRO A 528 -12.25 23.30 -17.94
CA PRO A 528 -11.03 23.58 -18.68
C PRO A 528 -9.98 24.26 -17.79
N TRP A 529 -8.71 23.95 -18.04
CA TRP A 529 -7.56 24.52 -17.33
C TRP A 529 -6.58 25.16 -18.31
N THR A 530 -6.08 26.34 -17.99
CA THR A 530 -4.88 26.91 -18.60
C THR A 530 -3.76 26.87 -17.56
N VAL A 531 -2.60 26.36 -17.92
CA VAL A 531 -1.45 26.29 -17.01
C VAL A 531 -0.31 27.15 -17.56
N THR A 532 0.29 27.94 -16.68
CA THR A 532 1.52 28.71 -16.94
C THR A 532 2.55 28.35 -15.88
N MET A 533 3.71 27.86 -16.33
CA MET A 533 4.83 27.54 -15.44
C MET A 533 5.90 28.62 -15.54
N ILE A 534 6.29 29.19 -14.41
CA ILE A 534 7.43 30.09 -14.29
C ILE A 534 8.54 29.30 -13.60
N HIS A 535 9.59 28.95 -14.33
CA HIS A 535 10.61 28.00 -13.88
C HIS A 535 12.03 28.51 -14.16
N PRO A 536 13.06 28.03 -13.43
CA PRO A 536 14.43 28.49 -13.64
C PRO A 536 14.95 28.14 -15.04
N LYS A 537 15.84 28.96 -15.61
CA LYS A 537 16.62 28.58 -16.80
C LYS A 537 17.35 27.25 -16.59
N GLY A 538 17.59 26.48 -17.65
CA GLY A 538 18.16 25.14 -17.56
C GLY A 538 17.15 24.03 -17.21
N THR A 539 15.87 24.39 -17.07
CA THR A 539 14.76 23.44 -16.92
C THR A 539 13.76 23.55 -18.07
N ARG A 540 13.08 22.44 -18.37
CA ARG A 540 11.95 22.37 -19.30
C ARG A 540 10.65 22.09 -18.54
N ALA A 541 9.62 22.91 -18.75
CA ALA A 541 8.29 22.64 -18.24
C ALA A 541 7.49 21.73 -19.17
N LEU A 542 6.80 20.76 -18.58
CA LEU A 542 5.77 19.95 -19.22
C LEU A 542 4.44 20.17 -18.50
N SER A 543 3.32 20.07 -19.21
CA SER A 543 1.97 20.05 -18.63
C SER A 543 1.05 19.17 -19.48
N ASN A 544 -0.26 19.11 -19.22
CA ASN A 544 -1.24 18.32 -19.98
C ASN A 544 -1.20 18.63 -21.49
N MET A 545 -1.14 19.92 -21.84
CA MET A 545 -1.23 20.41 -23.22
C MET A 545 0.14 20.78 -23.80
N HIS A 546 0.18 21.06 -25.10
CA HIS A 546 1.36 21.60 -25.78
C HIS A 546 1.64 23.04 -25.34
N ASN A 547 2.92 23.43 -25.32
CA ASN A 547 3.33 24.81 -25.06
C ASN A 547 2.87 25.71 -26.23
N ILE A 548 2.41 26.93 -25.89
CA ILE A 548 1.97 27.94 -26.86
C ILE A 548 2.90 29.16 -26.89
N SER A 549 3.60 29.42 -25.80
CA SER A 549 4.60 30.49 -25.71
C SER A 549 5.63 30.17 -24.63
N GLU A 550 6.88 30.53 -24.90
CA GLU A 550 7.99 30.50 -23.95
C GLU A 550 8.69 31.86 -24.00
N ASP A 551 8.82 32.51 -22.85
CA ASP A 551 9.44 33.82 -22.74
C ASP A 551 10.45 33.84 -21.59
N VAL A 552 11.68 34.22 -21.90
CA VAL A 552 12.79 34.22 -20.94
C VAL A 552 12.87 35.60 -20.28
N ARG A 553 12.64 35.65 -18.97
CA ARG A 553 12.62 36.88 -18.16
C ARG A 553 13.60 36.81 -17.01
N GLY A 554 14.76 37.44 -17.17
CA GLY A 554 15.84 37.35 -16.19
C GLY A 554 16.31 35.89 -16.05
N ASP A 555 16.26 35.35 -14.84
CA ASP A 555 16.67 33.96 -14.54
C ASP A 555 15.56 32.92 -14.69
N PHE A 556 14.35 33.36 -15.06
CA PHE A 556 13.18 32.49 -15.21
C PHE A 556 12.73 32.40 -16.66
N VAL A 557 12.06 31.30 -16.98
CA VAL A 557 11.35 31.05 -18.23
C VAL A 557 9.86 30.95 -17.90
N HIS A 558 9.03 31.70 -18.63
CA HIS A 558 7.58 31.66 -18.56
C HIS A 558 7.06 30.78 -19.70
N THR A 559 6.61 29.58 -19.37
CA THR A 559 6.06 28.62 -20.34
C THR A 559 4.55 28.53 -20.15
N SER A 560 3.79 28.99 -21.15
CA SER A 560 2.33 28.90 -21.15
C SER A 560 1.87 27.72 -22.01
N PHE A 561 0.88 26.98 -21.54
CA PHE A 561 0.31 25.82 -22.22
C PHE A 561 -1.08 26.14 -22.80
N ALA A 562 -1.45 25.46 -23.88
CA ALA A 562 -2.80 25.58 -24.43
C ALA A 562 -3.87 25.14 -23.39
N GLN A 563 -5.09 25.67 -23.53
CA GLN A 563 -6.21 25.28 -22.67
C GLN A 563 -6.55 23.79 -22.84
N THR A 564 -6.80 23.09 -21.74
CA THR A 564 -7.23 21.69 -21.75
C THR A 564 -8.69 21.56 -22.18
N PRO A 565 -9.12 20.39 -22.68
CA PRO A 565 -10.52 20.01 -22.61
C PRO A 565 -11.05 20.03 -21.17
N LYS A 566 -12.38 19.95 -21.01
CA LYS A 566 -13.03 19.85 -19.70
C LYS A 566 -12.53 18.59 -18.98
N MET A 567 -11.86 18.74 -17.84
CA MET A 567 -11.28 17.62 -17.08
C MET A 567 -11.29 17.86 -15.57
N SER A 568 -11.19 16.78 -14.79
CA SER A 568 -11.19 16.81 -13.32
C SER A 568 -9.85 17.29 -12.76
N SER A 569 -9.85 17.88 -11.56
CA SER A 569 -8.66 18.41 -10.87
C SER A 569 -7.53 17.38 -10.73
N TYR A 570 -7.87 16.13 -10.42
CA TYR A 570 -6.89 15.05 -10.20
C TYR A 570 -6.05 14.70 -11.44
N LEU A 571 -6.45 15.18 -12.63
CA LEU A 571 -5.75 14.95 -13.91
C LEU A 571 -4.87 16.13 -14.33
N VAL A 572 -4.95 17.27 -13.65
CA VAL A 572 -4.05 18.40 -13.90
C VAL A 572 -2.63 17.94 -13.62
N ALA A 573 -1.72 18.19 -14.55
CA ALA A 573 -0.33 17.85 -14.37
C ALA A 573 0.63 18.88 -14.91
N PHE A 574 1.74 19.04 -14.18
CA PHE A 574 2.90 19.77 -14.62
C PHE A 574 4.16 19.21 -13.97
N ALA A 575 5.28 19.33 -14.69
CA ALA A 575 6.57 18.78 -14.28
C ALA A 575 7.70 19.68 -14.79
N LEU A 576 8.80 19.73 -14.04
CA LEU A 576 10.05 20.36 -14.46
C LEU A 576 11.11 19.28 -14.61
N LEU A 577 11.67 19.18 -15.82
CA LEU A 577 12.78 18.30 -16.15
C LEU A 577 14.01 19.15 -16.49
N GLU A 578 15.17 18.52 -16.58
CA GLU A 578 16.36 19.15 -17.16
C GLU A 578 16.08 19.53 -18.61
N GLU A 579 16.51 20.73 -19.02
CA GLU A 579 16.22 21.28 -20.36
C GLU A 579 16.74 20.39 -21.49
N ASP A 580 17.92 19.81 -21.31
CA ASP A 580 18.60 18.92 -22.25
C ASP A 580 18.12 17.47 -22.19
N ARG A 581 17.15 17.14 -21.32
CA ARG A 581 16.62 15.76 -21.24
C ARG A 581 16.03 15.35 -22.59
N ASN A 582 16.57 14.27 -23.17
CA ASN A 582 16.16 13.82 -24.48
C ASN A 582 14.85 13.02 -24.42
N PHE A 583 14.18 12.95 -25.56
CA PHE A 583 13.04 12.08 -25.79
C PHE A 583 13.10 11.45 -27.19
N LYS A 584 12.37 10.36 -27.39
CA LYS A 584 11.99 9.84 -28.72
C LYS A 584 10.55 10.24 -29.00
N MET A 585 10.22 10.49 -30.27
CA MET A 585 8.88 10.88 -30.69
C MET A 585 8.39 10.04 -31.86
N MET A 586 7.10 9.72 -31.86
CA MET A 586 6.36 9.13 -32.98
C MET A 586 4.97 9.77 -33.06
N LYS A 587 4.33 9.69 -34.23
CA LYS A 587 2.98 10.23 -34.45
C LYS A 587 1.94 9.12 -34.53
N THR A 588 0.76 9.36 -33.97
CA THR A 588 -0.42 8.50 -34.21
C THR A 588 -0.87 8.59 -35.66
N ARG A 589 -1.51 7.54 -36.16
CA ARG A 589 -1.93 7.46 -37.57
C ARG A 589 -3.11 8.37 -37.89
N LYS A 590 -4.13 8.40 -37.02
CA LYS A 590 -5.41 9.07 -37.31
C LYS A 590 -5.37 10.57 -37.00
N THR A 591 -4.77 10.95 -35.88
CA THR A 591 -4.76 12.34 -35.38
C THR A 591 -3.44 13.06 -35.61
N GLY A 592 -2.35 12.34 -35.90
CA GLY A 592 -1.01 12.92 -36.00
C GLY A 592 -0.46 13.42 -34.66
N MET A 593 -1.04 12.99 -33.54
CA MET A 593 -0.64 13.37 -32.18
C MET A 593 0.80 12.92 -31.93
N GLU A 594 1.62 13.83 -31.42
CA GLU A 594 3.02 13.56 -31.09
C GLU A 594 3.14 12.86 -29.74
N VAL A 595 3.47 11.57 -29.77
CA VAL A 595 3.75 10.77 -28.57
C VAL A 595 5.24 10.86 -28.28
N ARG A 596 5.61 11.45 -27.15
CA ARG A 596 7.00 11.68 -26.73
C ARG A 596 7.32 10.81 -25.50
N MET A 597 8.43 10.09 -25.56
CA MET A 597 8.92 9.25 -24.47
C MET A 597 10.29 9.75 -24.01
N PHE A 598 10.33 10.30 -22.81
CA PHE A 598 11.52 10.94 -22.23
C PHE A 598 12.47 9.90 -21.59
N GLU A 599 13.76 10.25 -21.49
CA GLU A 599 14.73 9.47 -20.71
C GLU A 599 14.33 9.41 -19.22
N PRO A 600 14.60 8.28 -18.53
CA PRO A 600 15.28 7.06 -19.02
C PRO A 600 14.39 6.07 -19.80
N MET A 601 13.08 6.27 -19.89
CA MET A 601 12.17 5.33 -20.55
C MET A 601 12.40 5.17 -22.06
N LYS A 602 13.17 6.07 -22.68
CA LYS A 602 13.42 6.23 -24.12
C LYS A 602 13.76 4.92 -24.86
N ASN A 603 12.73 4.14 -25.16
CA ASN A 603 12.81 2.84 -25.81
C ASN A 603 11.90 2.86 -27.05
N ILE A 604 12.49 2.71 -28.24
CA ILE A 604 11.76 2.84 -29.51
C ILE A 604 10.68 1.76 -29.66
N THR A 605 10.93 0.56 -29.16
CA THR A 605 9.96 -0.54 -29.20
C THR A 605 8.77 -0.25 -28.30
N LYS A 606 9.02 0.23 -27.06
CA LYS A 606 7.94 0.63 -26.15
C LYS A 606 7.14 1.82 -26.72
N LEU A 607 7.81 2.82 -27.27
CA LEU A 607 7.16 3.97 -27.90
C LEU A 607 6.26 3.54 -29.07
N LYS A 608 6.75 2.64 -29.94
CA LYS A 608 5.94 2.09 -31.04
C LYS A 608 4.71 1.33 -30.52
N ILE A 609 4.86 0.56 -29.44
CA ILE A 609 3.72 -0.13 -28.81
C ILE A 609 2.72 0.89 -28.25
N ALA A 610 3.18 1.93 -27.55
CA ALA A 610 2.32 2.98 -27.01
C ALA A 610 1.50 3.68 -28.11
N VAL A 611 2.14 4.08 -29.21
CA VAL A 611 1.48 4.69 -30.38
C VAL A 611 0.43 3.74 -30.97
N ASN A 612 0.79 2.48 -31.17
CA ASN A 612 -0.12 1.48 -31.71
C ASN A 612 -1.32 1.21 -30.78
N ILE A 613 -1.15 1.30 -29.46
CA ILE A 613 -2.25 1.18 -28.49
C ILE A 613 -3.20 2.37 -28.60
N ILE A 614 -2.67 3.58 -28.73
CA ILE A 614 -3.49 4.79 -28.94
C ILE A 614 -4.27 4.66 -30.26
N ASP A 615 -3.60 4.30 -31.36
CA ASP A 615 -4.25 4.07 -32.65
C ASP A 615 -5.35 3.00 -32.54
N TYR A 616 -5.06 1.90 -31.83
CA TYR A 616 -6.04 0.83 -31.59
C TYR A 616 -7.30 1.36 -30.89
N PHE A 617 -7.17 2.21 -29.87
CA PHE A 617 -8.34 2.77 -29.18
C PHE A 617 -9.10 3.79 -30.04
N GLU A 618 -8.38 4.66 -30.76
CA GLU A 618 -8.99 5.63 -31.69
C GLU A 618 -9.77 4.95 -32.84
N GLU A 619 -9.30 3.78 -33.29
CA GLU A 619 -9.95 2.94 -34.31
C GLU A 619 -11.11 2.13 -33.69
N ASN A 620 -10.86 1.40 -32.60
CA ASN A 620 -11.82 0.48 -31.98
C ASN A 620 -13.06 1.21 -31.42
N PHE A 621 -12.87 2.37 -30.79
CA PHE A 621 -13.99 3.18 -30.30
C PHE A 621 -14.47 4.22 -31.32
N ASN A 622 -13.77 4.39 -32.45
CA ASN A 622 -14.00 5.48 -33.39
C ASN A 622 -14.04 6.87 -32.73
N LEU A 623 -13.29 7.05 -31.64
CA LEU A 623 -13.33 8.24 -30.80
C LEU A 623 -11.91 8.72 -30.55
N THR A 624 -11.57 9.88 -31.10
CA THR A 624 -10.25 10.49 -30.96
C THR A 624 -10.16 11.37 -29.73
N ILE A 625 -8.97 11.48 -29.15
CA ILE A 625 -8.72 12.40 -28.04
C ILE A 625 -8.18 13.70 -28.59
N PRO A 626 -8.69 14.89 -28.18
CA PRO A 626 -8.32 16.18 -28.78
C PRO A 626 -6.98 16.71 -28.25
N LEU A 627 -5.95 15.87 -28.20
CA LEU A 627 -4.60 16.25 -27.78
C LEU A 627 -3.65 16.30 -28.99
N LYS A 628 -2.84 17.35 -29.08
CA LYS A 628 -1.77 17.44 -30.10
C LYS A 628 -0.52 16.66 -29.72
N LYS A 629 -0.33 16.40 -28.43
CA LYS A 629 0.84 15.72 -27.88
C LYS A 629 0.45 14.79 -26.74
N PHE A 630 1.27 13.77 -26.51
CA PHE A 630 1.17 12.85 -25.38
C PHE A 630 2.56 12.55 -24.82
N ASP A 631 2.80 12.87 -23.55
CA ASP A 631 4.10 12.68 -22.91
C ASP A 631 4.10 11.45 -21.99
N LEU A 632 5.14 10.63 -22.12
CA LEU A 632 5.44 9.49 -21.26
C LEU A 632 6.74 9.82 -20.51
N VAL A 633 6.65 10.01 -19.19
CA VAL A 633 7.76 10.45 -18.35
C VAL A 633 7.92 9.52 -17.16
N GLN A 634 9.16 9.21 -16.78
CA GLN A 634 9.43 8.46 -15.55
C GLN A 634 9.73 9.39 -14.38
N TYR A 635 9.07 9.13 -13.26
CA TYR A 635 9.20 9.89 -12.02
C TYR A 635 8.89 9.00 -10.80
N PRO A 636 9.64 9.11 -9.68
CA PRO A 636 9.38 8.31 -8.48
C PRO A 636 8.13 8.79 -7.73
N ILE A 637 6.95 8.39 -8.22
CA ILE A 637 5.65 8.59 -7.55
C ILE A 637 5.35 7.44 -6.57
N LYS A 638 4.37 7.64 -5.68
CA LYS A 638 3.88 6.64 -4.71
C LYS A 638 3.26 5.40 -5.37
N TYR A 639 2.69 5.58 -6.56
CA TYR A 639 1.99 4.54 -7.32
C TYR A 639 2.87 3.96 -8.44
N ASN A 640 2.37 2.99 -9.21
CA ASN A 640 3.11 2.45 -10.35
C ASN A 640 3.16 3.44 -11.53
N ALA A 641 2.05 4.13 -11.77
CA ALA A 641 1.90 5.17 -12.78
C ALA A 641 0.70 6.07 -12.42
N MET A 642 0.52 7.15 -13.17
CA MET A 642 -0.60 8.09 -13.06
C MET A 642 -0.99 8.62 -14.44
N GLU A 643 -2.27 8.54 -14.76
CA GLU A 643 -2.82 8.70 -16.12
C GLU A 643 -3.00 10.15 -16.60
N ASN A 644 -2.32 11.13 -15.99
CA ASN A 644 -2.63 12.55 -16.19
C ASN A 644 -2.78 12.88 -17.68
N TRP A 645 -3.83 13.60 -18.03
CA TRP A 645 -4.30 13.65 -19.43
C TRP A 645 -3.25 14.33 -20.33
N GLY A 646 -2.59 13.56 -21.19
CA GLY A 646 -1.51 14.04 -22.07
C GLY A 646 -0.12 14.14 -21.43
N LEU A 647 0.04 13.83 -20.13
CA LEU A 647 1.33 13.76 -19.41
C LEU A 647 1.31 12.60 -18.41
N THR A 648 1.45 11.38 -18.91
CA THR A 648 1.44 10.18 -18.07
C THR A 648 2.79 9.99 -17.39
N VAL A 649 2.75 9.77 -16.08
CA VAL A 649 3.93 9.62 -15.23
C VAL A 649 4.04 8.17 -14.77
N PHE A 650 5.22 7.57 -14.88
CA PHE A 650 5.50 6.19 -14.49
C PHE A 650 6.55 6.14 -13.39
N ASN A 651 6.35 5.32 -12.36
CA ASN A 651 7.43 4.85 -11.50
C ASN A 651 8.08 3.59 -12.11
N HIS A 652 7.24 2.69 -12.64
CA HIS A 652 7.63 1.48 -13.37
C HIS A 652 7.01 1.46 -14.77
N ASP A 653 7.84 1.25 -15.79
CA ASP A 653 7.46 1.40 -17.20
C ASP A 653 7.14 0.08 -17.92
N GLY A 654 6.51 -0.86 -17.19
CA GLY A 654 6.05 -2.14 -17.73
C GLY A 654 4.97 -1.96 -18.81
N LEU A 655 4.92 -2.85 -19.81
CA LEU A 655 3.95 -2.75 -20.91
C LEU A 655 2.50 -2.89 -20.46
N ASP A 656 2.21 -3.75 -19.47
CA ASP A 656 0.86 -3.85 -18.87
C ASP A 656 0.42 -2.51 -18.27
N THR A 657 1.29 -1.89 -17.45
CA THR A 657 1.04 -0.58 -16.84
C THR A 657 0.84 0.48 -17.93
N MET A 658 1.74 0.53 -18.92
CA MET A 658 1.61 1.46 -20.04
C MET A 658 0.29 1.33 -20.79
N ALA A 659 -0.15 0.10 -21.06
CA ALA A 659 -1.42 -0.13 -21.73
C ALA A 659 -2.63 0.27 -20.86
N HIS A 660 -2.55 0.06 -19.54
CA HIS A 660 -3.55 0.52 -18.56
C HIS A 660 -3.65 2.05 -18.55
N GLU A 661 -2.53 2.76 -18.44
CA GLU A 661 -2.53 4.23 -18.43
C GLU A 661 -2.99 4.85 -19.76
N LEU A 662 -2.71 4.21 -20.89
CA LEU A 662 -3.20 4.64 -22.18
C LEU A 662 -4.71 4.38 -22.36
N ALA A 663 -5.25 3.33 -21.72
CA ALA A 663 -6.70 3.09 -21.70
C ALA A 663 -7.46 4.14 -20.87
N HIS A 664 -6.84 4.64 -19.79
CA HIS A 664 -7.41 5.69 -18.96
C HIS A 664 -7.78 6.98 -19.71
N GLN A 665 -7.14 7.22 -20.85
CA GLN A 665 -7.41 8.39 -21.68
C GLN A 665 -8.86 8.41 -22.19
N TRP A 666 -9.51 7.24 -22.29
CA TRP A 666 -10.95 7.10 -22.49
C TRP A 666 -11.69 6.80 -21.18
N PHE A 667 -11.17 5.87 -20.37
CA PHE A 667 -11.79 5.39 -19.13
C PHE A 667 -11.20 6.05 -17.88
N GLY A 668 -11.76 7.18 -17.47
CA GLY A 668 -11.24 7.97 -16.35
C GLY A 668 -11.05 9.41 -16.76
N ASN A 669 -10.43 9.68 -17.91
CA ASN A 669 -10.16 11.04 -18.37
C ASN A 669 -11.34 11.61 -19.17
N LEU A 670 -11.63 11.00 -20.33
CA LEU A 670 -12.75 11.41 -21.17
C LEU A 670 -14.09 11.22 -20.45
N VAL A 671 -14.34 10.02 -19.94
CA VAL A 671 -15.52 9.68 -19.12
C VAL A 671 -15.03 9.37 -17.71
N THR A 672 -15.44 10.16 -16.72
CA THR A 672 -14.94 10.04 -15.34
C THR A 672 -16.05 9.53 -14.44
N HIS A 673 -15.72 8.68 -13.49
CA HIS A 673 -16.64 8.34 -12.41
C HIS A 673 -17.14 9.61 -11.65
N GLU A 674 -18.37 9.59 -11.15
CA GLU A 674 -18.98 10.75 -10.46
C GLU A 674 -18.31 11.04 -9.11
N PHE A 675 -18.04 10.00 -8.33
CA PHE A 675 -17.37 10.11 -7.05
C PHE A 675 -16.54 8.87 -6.78
N TRP A 676 -15.55 8.94 -5.89
CA TRP A 676 -14.57 7.87 -5.65
C TRP A 676 -15.16 6.52 -5.25
N THR A 677 -16.40 6.46 -4.77
CA THR A 677 -17.16 5.22 -4.56
C THR A 677 -17.34 4.37 -5.84
N GLU A 678 -17.15 4.99 -7.01
CA GLU A 678 -17.30 4.44 -8.35
C GLU A 678 -15.94 4.22 -9.05
N THR A 679 -14.83 4.20 -8.30
CA THR A 679 -13.45 4.08 -8.83
C THR A 679 -13.25 2.89 -9.77
N TRP A 680 -13.98 1.79 -9.57
CA TRP A 680 -13.86 0.62 -10.46
C TRP A 680 -14.22 0.94 -11.92
N LEU A 681 -15.04 1.96 -12.20
CA LEU A 681 -15.37 2.36 -13.57
C LEU A 681 -14.13 2.80 -14.33
N LYS A 682 -13.22 3.55 -13.70
CA LYS A 682 -11.95 3.93 -14.34
C LYS A 682 -10.94 2.79 -14.32
N GLU A 683 -10.72 2.16 -13.16
CA GLU A 683 -9.63 1.18 -12.99
C GLU A 683 -9.95 -0.15 -13.65
N GLY A 684 -11.19 -0.63 -13.50
CA GLY A 684 -11.62 -1.91 -14.04
C GLY A 684 -11.75 -1.89 -15.56
N LEU A 685 -12.33 -0.84 -16.15
CA LEU A 685 -12.38 -0.72 -17.61
C LEU A 685 -10.98 -0.56 -18.21
N SER A 686 -10.11 0.24 -17.60
CA SER A 686 -8.73 0.43 -18.08
C SER A 686 -7.89 -0.83 -17.99
N SER A 687 -8.01 -1.59 -16.89
CA SER A 687 -7.36 -2.89 -16.74
C SER A 687 -7.84 -3.91 -17.78
N LEU A 688 -9.14 -3.91 -18.10
CA LEU A 688 -9.69 -4.78 -19.13
C LEU A 688 -9.19 -4.38 -20.52
N TYR A 689 -9.48 -3.15 -20.92
CA TYR A 689 -9.24 -2.67 -22.29
C TYR A 689 -7.77 -2.43 -22.61
N GLY A 690 -6.96 -2.01 -21.63
CA GLY A 690 -5.51 -1.89 -21.78
C GLY A 690 -4.87 -3.23 -22.17
N ARG A 691 -5.21 -4.32 -21.47
CA ARG A 691 -4.71 -5.66 -21.80
C ARG A 691 -5.26 -6.19 -23.13
N ILE A 692 -6.52 -5.89 -23.48
CA ILE A 692 -7.07 -6.22 -24.80
C ILE A 692 -6.26 -5.52 -25.91
N ALA A 693 -6.03 -4.21 -25.77
CA ALA A 693 -5.26 -3.42 -26.75
C ALA A 693 -3.83 -3.94 -26.88
N LEU A 694 -3.13 -4.17 -25.77
CA LEU A 694 -1.77 -4.70 -25.75
C LEU A 694 -1.68 -6.09 -26.41
N THR A 695 -2.66 -6.95 -26.17
CA THR A 695 -2.74 -8.28 -26.79
C THR A 695 -2.87 -8.16 -28.31
N ASN A 696 -3.75 -7.29 -28.80
CA ASN A 696 -3.98 -7.10 -30.23
C ASN A 696 -2.76 -6.48 -30.91
N VAL A 697 -2.19 -5.44 -30.32
CA VAL A 697 -1.03 -4.71 -30.86
C VAL A 697 0.24 -5.57 -30.91
N THR A 698 0.39 -6.53 -29.99
CA THR A 698 1.56 -7.42 -29.95
C THR A 698 1.37 -8.71 -30.74
N GLY A 699 0.27 -8.86 -31.51
CA GLY A 699 -0.03 -10.08 -32.28
C GLY A 699 -0.18 -11.31 -31.39
N GLY A 700 -0.55 -11.10 -30.13
CA GLY A 700 -0.67 -12.15 -29.14
C GLY A 700 0.64 -12.64 -28.51
N SER A 701 1.81 -12.11 -28.89
CA SER A 701 3.10 -12.52 -28.29
C SER A 701 3.19 -12.21 -26.79
N TYR A 702 2.41 -11.24 -26.31
CA TYR A 702 2.31 -10.86 -24.90
C TYR A 702 1.16 -11.59 -24.15
N VAL A 703 0.46 -12.55 -24.80
CA VAL A 703 -0.81 -13.18 -24.34
C VAL A 703 -0.72 -13.93 -23.02
N LYS A 704 0.46 -14.31 -22.53
CA LYS A 704 0.58 -15.21 -21.37
C LYS A 704 0.02 -14.66 -20.04
N ARG A 705 -0.44 -13.40 -19.96
CA ARG A 705 -1.13 -12.85 -18.77
C ARG A 705 -2.50 -12.21 -19.04
N SER A 706 -2.86 -11.91 -20.29
CA SER A 706 -3.98 -11.00 -20.60
C SER A 706 -5.35 -11.68 -20.75
N SER A 707 -5.41 -13.00 -21.00
CA SER A 707 -6.68 -13.73 -21.19
C SER A 707 -7.28 -14.32 -19.91
N GLU A 708 -6.55 -14.29 -18.79
CA GLU A 708 -6.89 -15.02 -17.57
C GLU A 708 -7.35 -14.10 -16.43
N PHE A 709 -8.16 -13.07 -16.70
CA PHE A 709 -8.60 -12.12 -15.66
C PHE A 709 -9.23 -12.80 -14.44
N ALA A 710 -10.16 -13.73 -14.67
CA ALA A 710 -10.82 -14.47 -13.61
C ALA A 710 -9.83 -15.36 -12.85
N GLN A 711 -9.03 -16.18 -13.53
CA GLN A 711 -8.04 -17.03 -12.85
C GLN A 711 -6.97 -16.24 -12.12
N TRP A 712 -6.50 -15.12 -12.66
CA TRP A 712 -5.55 -14.26 -12.00
C TRP A 712 -6.18 -13.68 -10.72
N TYR A 713 -7.41 -13.18 -10.78
CA TYR A 713 -8.12 -12.65 -9.61
C TYR A 713 -8.33 -13.75 -8.55
N LEU A 714 -8.86 -14.91 -8.94
CA LEU A 714 -9.10 -16.04 -8.05
C LEU A 714 -7.79 -16.57 -7.42
N ASN A 715 -6.68 -16.65 -8.17
CA ASN A 715 -5.38 -17.14 -7.67
C ASN A 715 -4.67 -16.17 -6.73
N ASN A 716 -4.82 -14.86 -6.93
CA ASN A 716 -4.06 -13.86 -6.18
C ASN A 716 -4.84 -13.28 -5.00
N HIS A 717 -6.16 -13.15 -5.12
CA HIS A 717 -6.98 -12.44 -4.14
C HIS A 717 -7.92 -13.33 -3.35
N VAL A 718 -8.51 -14.35 -4.00
CA VAL A 718 -9.40 -15.29 -3.30
C VAL A 718 -8.57 -16.31 -2.51
N SER A 719 -7.53 -16.89 -3.11
CA SER A 719 -6.62 -17.83 -2.44
C SER A 719 -5.78 -17.21 -1.31
N GLY A 720 -5.57 -15.89 -1.32
CA GLY A 720 -4.71 -15.17 -0.36
C GLY A 720 -5.37 -14.85 0.99
N GLY A 721 -6.63 -15.25 1.21
CA GLY A 721 -7.29 -15.06 2.51
C GLY A 721 -8.14 -13.80 2.64
N TYR A 722 -8.70 -13.22 1.57
CA TYR A 722 -9.58 -12.04 1.59
C TYR A 722 -9.06 -10.88 2.48
N LYS A 723 -7.77 -10.52 2.36
CA LYS A 723 -7.15 -9.52 3.26
C LYS A 723 -7.81 -8.13 3.22
N ASP A 724 -8.55 -7.79 2.15
CA ASP A 724 -9.19 -6.49 1.94
C ASP A 724 -10.48 -6.60 1.09
N GLU A 725 -11.38 -7.55 1.40
CA GLU A 725 -12.57 -7.76 0.59
C GLU A 725 -13.67 -6.72 0.83
N LYS A 726 -14.18 -6.13 -0.26
CA LYS A 726 -15.28 -5.15 -0.27
C LYS A 726 -16.02 -5.18 -1.61
N PRO A 727 -17.23 -4.62 -1.70
CA PRO A 727 -17.90 -4.44 -2.98
C PRO A 727 -17.07 -3.59 -3.94
N CYS A 728 -17.24 -3.78 -5.25
CA CYS A 728 -16.61 -2.91 -6.25
C CYS A 728 -17.24 -1.52 -6.23
N THR A 729 -18.57 -1.47 -6.07
CA THR A 729 -19.33 -0.23 -5.83
C THR A 729 -19.43 0.03 -4.34
N LEU A 730 -18.82 1.12 -3.89
CA LEU A 730 -18.87 1.52 -2.48
C LEU A 730 -20.03 2.49 -2.17
N SER A 731 -21.07 2.50 -3.01
CA SER A 731 -22.30 3.25 -2.77
C SER A 731 -22.92 2.80 -1.44
N GLY A 732 -22.97 3.67 -0.44
CA GLY A 732 -23.44 3.37 0.91
C GLY A 732 -22.34 3.17 1.96
N PHE A 733 -21.06 3.13 1.57
CA PHE A 733 -19.94 3.13 2.51
C PHE A 733 -19.50 4.57 2.80
N HIS A 734 -19.80 5.05 4.00
CA HIS A 734 -19.50 6.40 4.45
C HIS A 734 -18.55 6.34 5.65
N ASN A 735 -17.25 6.12 5.42
CA ASN A 735 -16.23 6.31 6.46
C ASN A 735 -15.17 7.33 5.97
N PHE A 736 -14.81 8.29 6.82
CA PHE A 736 -14.98 9.70 6.50
C PHE A 736 -13.74 10.54 6.13
N THR A 737 -12.57 9.95 5.93
CA THR A 737 -11.40 10.73 5.44
C THR A 737 -10.52 9.97 4.45
N THR A 738 -10.58 8.64 4.46
CA THR A 738 -9.75 7.79 3.58
C THR A 738 -10.55 7.14 2.45
N LEU A 739 -11.87 7.36 2.34
CA LEU A 739 -12.73 6.71 1.34
C LEU A 739 -12.16 6.77 -0.08
N PRO A 740 -11.63 7.91 -0.58
CA PRO A 740 -11.03 7.93 -1.91
C PRO A 740 -9.84 6.99 -2.04
N ILE A 741 -8.92 6.98 -1.08
CA ILE A 741 -7.76 6.07 -1.08
C ILE A 741 -8.23 4.62 -0.92
N TYR A 742 -9.24 4.39 -0.09
CA TYR A 742 -9.83 3.09 0.15
C TYR A 742 -10.45 2.51 -1.12
N ALA A 743 -11.03 3.33 -2.00
CA ALA A 743 -11.61 2.86 -3.25
C ALA A 743 -10.59 2.27 -4.24
N PHE A 744 -9.30 2.64 -4.15
CA PHE A 744 -8.21 2.02 -4.90
C PHE A 744 -7.83 0.68 -4.26
N SER A 745 -8.46 -0.38 -4.74
CA SER A 745 -8.33 -1.70 -4.15
C SER A 745 -8.24 -2.79 -5.21
N SER A 746 -7.84 -3.99 -4.77
CA SER A 746 -7.84 -5.18 -5.62
C SER A 746 -9.21 -5.46 -6.27
N MET A 747 -10.30 -5.00 -5.67
CA MET A 747 -11.65 -5.14 -6.24
C MET A 747 -11.80 -4.30 -7.51
N SER A 748 -11.39 -3.03 -7.45
CA SER A 748 -11.42 -2.09 -8.59
C SER A 748 -10.49 -2.52 -9.73
N TYR A 749 -9.28 -3.00 -9.42
CA TYR A 749 -8.27 -3.35 -10.42
C TYR A 749 -8.36 -4.78 -10.96
N TYR A 750 -8.98 -5.71 -10.23
CA TYR A 750 -8.90 -7.14 -10.57
C TYR A 750 -10.23 -7.88 -10.56
N LYS A 751 -11.10 -7.65 -9.56
CA LYS A 751 -12.45 -8.24 -9.55
C LYS A 751 -13.30 -7.65 -10.66
N ALA A 752 -13.37 -6.32 -10.75
CA ALA A 752 -14.15 -5.62 -11.78
C ALA A 752 -13.80 -6.03 -13.22
N PRO A 753 -12.54 -6.01 -13.69
CA PRO A 753 -12.23 -6.45 -15.06
C PRO A 753 -12.48 -7.96 -15.27
N ALA A 754 -12.36 -8.78 -14.22
CA ALA A 754 -12.72 -10.20 -14.31
C ALA A 754 -14.22 -10.40 -14.55
N ILE A 755 -15.08 -9.67 -13.82
CA ILE A 755 -16.53 -9.68 -14.00
C ILE A 755 -16.89 -9.15 -15.40
N LEU A 756 -16.32 -8.01 -15.79
CA LEU A 756 -16.58 -7.42 -17.11
C LEU A 756 -16.17 -8.37 -18.25
N ASN A 757 -15.01 -9.02 -18.14
CA ASN A 757 -14.57 -9.98 -19.15
C ASN A 757 -15.44 -11.25 -19.15
N MET A 758 -15.86 -11.73 -17.98
CA MET A 758 -16.82 -12.84 -17.85
C MET A 758 -18.11 -12.49 -18.60
N PHE A 759 -18.74 -11.37 -18.26
CA PHE A 759 -19.96 -10.91 -18.91
C PHE A 759 -19.79 -10.68 -20.42
N ARG A 760 -18.70 -10.03 -20.84
CA ARG A 760 -18.33 -9.84 -22.25
C ARG A 760 -18.23 -11.17 -23.03
N ASN A 761 -17.81 -12.25 -22.36
CA ASN A 761 -17.75 -13.60 -22.94
C ASN A 761 -19.10 -14.35 -22.86
N SER A 762 -20.01 -14.01 -21.95
CA SER A 762 -21.32 -14.68 -21.79
C SER A 762 -22.33 -14.27 -22.85
N ILE A 763 -22.24 -13.03 -23.32
CA ILE A 763 -23.10 -12.54 -24.41
C ILE A 763 -22.39 -12.71 -25.75
N ARG A 764 -21.93 -11.63 -26.36
CA ARG A 764 -21.06 -11.63 -27.54
C ARG A 764 -20.10 -10.46 -27.40
N ARG A 765 -18.81 -10.71 -27.59
CA ARG A 765 -17.75 -9.69 -27.45
C ARG A 765 -18.05 -8.40 -28.23
N SER A 766 -18.40 -8.53 -29.51
CA SER A 766 -18.75 -7.37 -30.35
C SER A 766 -19.96 -6.60 -29.83
N ARG A 767 -20.95 -7.29 -29.23
CA ARG A 767 -22.15 -6.67 -28.69
C ARG A 767 -21.83 -5.86 -27.43
N PHE A 768 -20.98 -6.39 -26.55
CA PHE A 768 -20.44 -5.66 -25.39
C PHE A 768 -19.61 -4.45 -25.82
N ASP A 769 -18.63 -4.66 -26.70
CA ASP A 769 -17.70 -3.60 -27.14
C ASP A 769 -18.43 -2.45 -27.84
N ASN A 770 -19.50 -2.73 -28.58
CA ASN A 770 -20.36 -1.70 -29.17
C ASN A 770 -21.09 -0.86 -28.12
N GLN A 771 -21.51 -1.44 -26.99
CA GLN A 771 -22.11 -0.65 -25.90
C GLN A 771 -21.08 0.17 -25.15
N ILE A 772 -19.88 -0.35 -24.95
CA ILE A 772 -18.78 0.44 -24.37
C ILE A 772 -18.44 1.63 -25.28
N LYS A 773 -18.40 1.41 -26.59
CA LYS A 773 -18.25 2.50 -27.56
C LYS A 773 -19.36 3.54 -27.42
N LYS A 774 -20.63 3.12 -27.44
CA LYS A 774 -21.79 4.02 -27.28
C LYS A 774 -21.72 4.79 -25.95
N PHE A 775 -21.39 4.11 -24.86
CA PHE A 775 -21.17 4.69 -23.55
C PHE A 775 -20.08 5.78 -23.56
N LEU A 776 -18.94 5.53 -24.22
CA LEU A 776 -17.88 6.54 -24.34
C LEU A 776 -18.30 7.74 -25.20
N GLU A 777 -18.98 7.50 -26.32
CA GLU A 777 -19.44 8.54 -27.25
C GLU A 777 -20.48 9.46 -26.60
N GLU A 778 -21.49 8.90 -25.92
CA GLU A 778 -22.61 9.65 -25.34
C GLU A 778 -22.26 10.32 -24.00
N ASN A 779 -21.20 9.87 -23.31
CA ASN A 779 -20.77 10.42 -22.01
C ASN A 779 -19.42 11.16 -22.08
N ALA A 780 -18.94 11.49 -23.28
CA ALA A 780 -17.68 12.21 -23.45
C ALA A 780 -17.68 13.54 -22.67
N TYR A 781 -16.63 13.79 -21.89
CA TYR A 781 -16.45 14.97 -21.03
C TYR A 781 -17.48 15.10 -19.89
N SER A 782 -18.22 14.03 -19.58
CA SER A 782 -19.16 14.00 -18.46
C SER A 782 -18.68 13.07 -17.34
N ASN A 783 -19.55 12.91 -16.34
CA ASN A 783 -19.36 12.05 -15.20
C ASN A 783 -20.46 10.97 -15.15
N VAL A 784 -20.11 9.78 -14.66
CA VAL A 784 -20.98 8.59 -14.74
C VAL A 784 -20.93 7.76 -13.45
N THR A 785 -21.99 7.00 -13.22
CA THR A 785 -22.14 6.03 -12.13
C THR A 785 -22.17 4.60 -12.67
N SER A 786 -22.11 3.62 -11.77
CA SER A 786 -22.31 2.21 -12.14
C SER A 786 -23.66 1.98 -12.80
N ALA A 787 -24.71 2.62 -12.28
CA ALA A 787 -26.04 2.56 -12.87
C ALA A 787 -26.06 3.07 -14.31
N THR A 788 -25.25 4.09 -14.63
CA THR A 788 -25.12 4.60 -16.00
C THR A 788 -24.58 3.50 -16.91
N LEU A 789 -23.41 2.93 -16.60
CA LEU A 789 -22.82 1.87 -17.42
C LEU A 789 -23.71 0.62 -17.52
N PHE A 790 -24.35 0.21 -16.42
CA PHE A 790 -25.25 -0.94 -16.42
C PHE A 790 -26.46 -0.73 -17.35
N ASN A 791 -26.97 0.50 -17.49
CA ASN A 791 -28.04 0.78 -18.45
C ASN A 791 -27.58 0.62 -19.92
N TYR A 792 -26.33 0.94 -20.26
CA TYR A 792 -25.80 0.65 -21.61
C TYR A 792 -25.61 -0.85 -21.82
N LEU A 793 -25.04 -1.52 -20.81
CA LEU A 793 -24.78 -2.96 -20.86
C LEU A 793 -26.04 -3.82 -20.77
N SER A 794 -27.18 -3.25 -20.35
CA SER A 794 -28.45 -3.97 -20.26
C SER A 794 -29.14 -4.16 -21.61
N PHE A 795 -28.80 -3.39 -22.64
CA PHE A 795 -29.45 -3.45 -23.96
C PHE A 795 -30.98 -3.33 -23.89
N ASP A 796 -31.48 -2.46 -22.99
CA ASP A 796 -32.91 -2.32 -22.68
C ASP A 796 -33.56 -3.59 -22.08
N ASN A 797 -32.76 -4.53 -21.57
CA ASN A 797 -33.22 -5.69 -20.82
C ASN A 797 -32.88 -5.56 -19.32
N SER A 798 -33.91 -5.31 -18.51
CA SER A 798 -33.80 -5.21 -17.04
C SER A 798 -33.18 -6.44 -16.38
N GLU A 799 -33.32 -7.63 -16.96
CA GLU A 799 -32.72 -8.87 -16.43
C GLU A 799 -31.18 -8.81 -16.44
N ILE A 800 -30.58 -8.14 -17.42
CA ILE A 800 -29.13 -8.00 -17.49
C ILE A 800 -28.62 -7.02 -16.43
N LYS A 801 -29.39 -5.97 -16.14
CA LYS A 801 -29.08 -5.08 -15.02
C LYS A 801 -29.11 -5.85 -13.69
N ASN A 802 -30.17 -6.64 -13.50
CA ASN A 802 -30.31 -7.52 -12.34
C ASN A 802 -29.16 -8.54 -12.24
N PHE A 803 -28.61 -9.01 -13.37
CA PHE A 803 -27.41 -9.85 -13.40
C PHE A 803 -26.18 -9.09 -12.89
N LEU A 804 -25.94 -7.86 -13.34
CA LEU A 804 -24.70 -7.12 -13.05
C LEU A 804 -24.61 -6.64 -11.59
N GLU A 805 -25.71 -6.15 -11.02
CA GLU A 805 -25.72 -5.50 -9.70
C GLU A 805 -25.11 -6.38 -8.58
N PRO A 806 -25.47 -7.67 -8.41
CA PRO A 806 -24.86 -8.52 -7.38
C PRO A 806 -23.37 -8.78 -7.58
N TRP A 807 -22.87 -8.79 -8.83
CA TRP A 807 -21.45 -9.03 -9.06
C TRP A 807 -20.57 -7.86 -8.58
N PHE A 808 -21.07 -6.62 -8.68
CA PHE A 808 -20.36 -5.42 -8.26
C PHE A 808 -20.71 -4.98 -6.84
N GLY A 809 -21.94 -5.21 -6.39
CA GLY A 809 -22.50 -4.70 -5.14
C GLY A 809 -22.23 -5.56 -3.90
N GLN A 810 -21.73 -6.79 -4.03
CA GLN A 810 -21.43 -7.64 -2.87
C GLN A 810 -20.01 -8.22 -2.88
N VAL A 811 -19.54 -8.55 -1.68
CA VAL A 811 -18.26 -9.23 -1.45
C VAL A 811 -18.35 -10.70 -1.84
N GLY A 812 -17.21 -11.35 -2.04
CA GLY A 812 -17.11 -12.77 -2.35
C GLY A 812 -17.18 -13.08 -3.83
N VAL A 813 -17.07 -14.39 -4.09
CA VAL A 813 -17.35 -15.07 -5.34
C VAL A 813 -18.17 -16.32 -5.03
N PRO A 814 -18.99 -16.82 -5.98
CA PRO A 814 -19.72 -18.05 -5.74
C PRO A 814 -18.82 -19.30 -5.83
N LEU A 815 -19.10 -20.24 -4.94
CA LEU A 815 -18.77 -21.65 -5.06
C LEU A 815 -19.95 -22.36 -5.74
N LEU A 816 -19.69 -22.93 -6.91
CA LEU A 816 -20.63 -23.75 -7.64
C LEU A 816 -20.37 -25.22 -7.28
N ARG A 817 -21.28 -25.82 -6.51
CA ARG A 817 -21.22 -27.22 -6.10
C ARG A 817 -21.95 -28.09 -7.12
N ALA A 818 -21.30 -29.17 -7.52
CA ALA A 818 -21.84 -30.16 -8.44
C ALA A 818 -21.88 -31.53 -7.75
N ASP A 819 -23.06 -31.95 -7.32
CA ASP A 819 -23.27 -33.22 -6.64
C ASP A 819 -23.87 -34.26 -7.59
N HIS A 820 -23.53 -35.53 -7.41
CA HIS A 820 -24.15 -36.61 -8.18
C HIS A 820 -25.65 -36.69 -7.85
N PHE A 821 -26.49 -36.59 -8.89
CA PHE A 821 -27.93 -36.75 -8.74
C PHE A 821 -28.37 -38.16 -9.11
N ASN A 822 -27.92 -38.66 -10.26
CA ASN A 822 -28.19 -40.02 -10.71
C ASN A 822 -27.07 -40.55 -11.63
N SER A 823 -27.30 -41.69 -12.28
CA SER A 823 -26.30 -42.33 -13.16
C SER A 823 -25.91 -41.53 -14.40
N THR A 824 -26.63 -40.46 -14.73
CA THR A 824 -26.46 -39.67 -15.96
C THR A 824 -26.28 -38.16 -15.69
N HIS A 825 -26.75 -37.65 -14.55
CA HIS A 825 -26.78 -36.21 -14.26
C HIS A 825 -26.16 -35.87 -12.90
N LYS A 826 -25.62 -34.65 -12.84
CA LYS A 826 -25.23 -33.92 -11.62
C LYS A 826 -26.24 -32.81 -11.36
N ILE A 827 -26.39 -32.43 -10.10
CA ILE A 827 -27.19 -31.29 -9.65
C ILE A 827 -26.26 -30.13 -9.28
N LEU A 828 -26.55 -28.95 -9.79
CA LEU A 828 -25.80 -27.73 -9.49
C LEU A 828 -26.49 -26.89 -8.43
N SER A 829 -25.72 -26.42 -7.45
CA SER A 829 -26.13 -25.44 -6.44
C SER A 829 -25.04 -24.41 -6.22
N GLN A 830 -25.41 -23.22 -5.73
CA GLN A 830 -24.47 -22.14 -5.44
C GLN A 830 -24.46 -21.81 -3.95
N GLU A 831 -23.28 -21.45 -3.45
CA GLU A 831 -23.08 -20.84 -2.15
C GLU A 831 -21.96 -19.79 -2.26
N ARG A 832 -21.78 -18.91 -1.27
CA ARG A 832 -20.58 -18.07 -1.20
C ARG A 832 -19.37 -18.97 -0.97
N PHE A 833 -18.28 -18.74 -1.71
CA PHE A 833 -17.02 -19.41 -1.39
C PHE A 833 -16.43 -18.83 -0.09
N ASP A 834 -16.46 -19.64 0.97
CA ASP A 834 -15.83 -19.34 2.25
C ASP A 834 -14.39 -19.87 2.25
N ASN A 835 -13.42 -19.00 2.57
CA ASN A 835 -12.04 -19.42 2.67
C ASN A 835 -11.58 -19.78 4.09
N GLY A 836 -12.50 -19.86 5.05
CA GLY A 836 -12.26 -20.23 6.44
C GLY A 836 -11.56 -19.13 7.27
N LYS A 837 -11.48 -17.90 6.75
CA LYS A 837 -10.87 -16.73 7.42
C LYS A 837 -11.85 -15.57 7.62
N LEU A 838 -13.14 -15.80 7.39
CA LEU A 838 -14.17 -14.76 7.31
C LEU A 838 -14.93 -14.51 8.63
N GLU A 839 -14.65 -15.26 9.71
CA GLU A 839 -15.34 -15.11 11.01
C GLU A 839 -15.28 -13.69 11.62
N ASP A 840 -14.36 -12.83 11.16
CA ASP A 840 -14.21 -11.43 11.61
C ASP A 840 -14.84 -10.39 10.66
N LEU A 841 -15.13 -10.72 9.40
CA LEU A 841 -15.67 -9.77 8.40
C LEU A 841 -17.20 -9.73 8.38
N ASP A 842 -17.87 -10.86 8.56
CA ASP A 842 -19.35 -10.95 8.54
C ASP A 842 -20.00 -10.32 9.78
N LYS A 843 -19.26 -10.05 10.87
CA LYS A 843 -19.79 -9.38 12.07
C LYS A 843 -20.01 -7.87 11.89
N ASN A 844 -19.37 -7.26 10.90
CA ASN A 844 -19.39 -5.81 10.66
C ASN A 844 -19.99 -5.41 9.30
N LEU A 845 -20.35 -6.38 8.45
CA LEU A 845 -21.01 -6.13 7.17
C LEU A 845 -22.52 -6.38 7.35
N GLU A 846 -23.34 -5.42 6.91
CA GLU A 846 -24.79 -5.63 6.81
C GLU A 846 -25.10 -6.92 6.04
N VAL A 847 -26.23 -7.56 6.37
CA VAL A 847 -26.77 -8.68 5.57
C VAL A 847 -26.76 -8.23 4.10
N PRO A 848 -26.02 -8.92 3.21
CA PRO A 848 -25.88 -8.46 1.83
C PRO A 848 -27.26 -8.39 1.18
N GLN A 849 -27.52 -7.31 0.42
CA GLN A 849 -28.78 -7.07 -0.27
C GLN A 849 -29.26 -8.29 -1.11
N TRP A 850 -28.33 -9.08 -1.65
CA TRP A 850 -28.62 -10.26 -2.46
C TRP A 850 -28.28 -11.60 -1.79
N ASN A 851 -28.08 -11.61 -0.47
CA ASN A 851 -27.80 -12.81 0.34
C ASN A 851 -26.70 -13.71 -0.24
N TYR A 852 -25.65 -13.11 -0.83
CA TYR A 852 -24.57 -13.83 -1.52
C TYR A 852 -25.05 -14.83 -2.59
N GLN A 853 -26.05 -14.43 -3.37
CA GLN A 853 -26.48 -15.17 -4.55
C GLN A 853 -26.16 -14.37 -5.82
N TRP A 854 -25.77 -15.08 -6.88
CA TRP A 854 -25.46 -14.51 -8.20
C TRP A 854 -26.21 -15.22 -9.31
N ASP A 855 -26.51 -14.49 -10.39
CA ASP A 855 -26.87 -15.12 -11.66
C ASP A 855 -25.54 -15.52 -12.33
N ILE A 856 -25.28 -16.82 -12.49
CA ILE A 856 -23.96 -17.34 -12.88
C ILE A 856 -23.99 -17.86 -14.32
N PRO A 857 -23.15 -17.32 -15.23
CA PRO A 857 -22.97 -17.89 -16.56
C PRO A 857 -22.04 -19.11 -16.45
N VAL A 858 -22.63 -20.30 -16.38
CA VAL A 858 -21.91 -21.56 -16.23
C VAL A 858 -21.47 -22.06 -17.61
N TRP A 859 -20.21 -21.82 -17.96
CA TRP A 859 -19.60 -22.52 -19.09
C TRP A 859 -19.31 -23.96 -18.74
N PHE A 860 -19.56 -24.87 -19.68
CA PHE A 860 -19.22 -26.27 -19.51
C PHE A 860 -18.78 -26.90 -20.83
N LEU A 861 -17.92 -27.90 -20.75
CA LEU A 861 -17.48 -28.72 -21.87
C LEU A 861 -18.19 -30.06 -21.82
N LEU A 862 -18.97 -30.41 -22.84
CA LEU A 862 -19.61 -31.71 -22.98
C LEU A 862 -19.30 -32.26 -24.38
N GLU A 863 -18.75 -33.47 -24.46
CA GLU A 863 -18.42 -34.13 -25.75
C GLU A 863 -17.57 -33.23 -26.69
N ASN A 864 -16.55 -32.56 -26.14
CA ASN A 864 -15.68 -31.58 -26.82
C ASN A 864 -16.39 -30.32 -27.35
N LYS A 865 -17.67 -30.13 -27.05
CA LYS A 865 -18.40 -28.91 -27.34
C LYS A 865 -18.43 -28.02 -26.10
N LEU A 866 -17.91 -26.80 -26.22
CA LEU A 866 -18.03 -25.78 -25.20
C LEU A 866 -19.40 -25.12 -25.33
N ASP A 867 -20.18 -25.14 -24.27
CA ASP A 867 -21.49 -24.51 -24.19
C ASP A 867 -21.60 -23.65 -22.92
N MET A 868 -22.69 -22.90 -22.78
CA MET A 868 -22.95 -22.04 -21.63
C MET A 868 -24.43 -22.05 -21.28
N MET A 869 -24.71 -22.09 -19.98
CA MET A 869 -26.06 -21.93 -19.43
C MET A 869 -26.07 -20.93 -18.27
N MET A 870 -27.21 -20.31 -18.02
CA MET A 870 -27.40 -19.43 -16.88
C MET A 870 -27.93 -20.22 -15.68
N LEU A 871 -27.23 -20.18 -14.56
CA LEU A 871 -27.75 -20.58 -13.26
C LEU A 871 -28.33 -19.33 -12.56
N PRO A 872 -29.66 -19.19 -12.44
CA PRO A 872 -30.26 -18.04 -11.79
C PRO A 872 -30.02 -18.04 -10.27
N ARG A 873 -30.17 -16.86 -9.65
CA ARG A 873 -30.25 -16.69 -8.18
C ARG A 873 -31.43 -17.45 -7.58
N GLY A 874 -31.31 -17.78 -6.31
CA GLY A 874 -32.29 -18.55 -5.53
C GLY A 874 -31.89 -20.01 -5.34
N ASP A 875 -32.72 -20.75 -4.61
CA ASP A 875 -32.56 -22.20 -4.34
C ASP A 875 -32.97 -23.04 -5.56
N ILE A 876 -32.41 -22.73 -6.73
CA ILE A 876 -32.71 -23.44 -7.98
C ILE A 876 -31.60 -24.44 -8.25
N THR A 877 -32.00 -25.71 -8.34
CA THR A 877 -31.13 -26.81 -8.71
C THR A 877 -31.22 -27.08 -10.20
N LEU A 878 -30.07 -27.10 -10.89
CA LEU A 878 -30.02 -27.34 -12.33
C LEU A 878 -29.35 -28.68 -12.62
N LEU A 879 -30.01 -29.52 -13.44
CA LEU A 879 -29.47 -30.81 -13.87
C LEU A 879 -28.55 -30.65 -15.07
N ILE A 880 -27.34 -31.19 -14.97
CA ILE A 880 -26.36 -31.21 -16.06
C ILE A 880 -25.84 -32.63 -16.29
N ASP A 881 -25.49 -32.98 -17.52
CA ASP A 881 -24.85 -34.27 -17.82
C ASP A 881 -23.61 -34.48 -16.95
N LYS A 882 -23.49 -35.65 -16.32
CA LYS A 882 -22.38 -35.97 -15.41
C LYS A 882 -20.99 -35.85 -16.06
N ARG A 883 -20.91 -35.93 -17.39
CA ARG A 883 -19.64 -35.84 -18.15
C ARG A 883 -19.23 -34.40 -18.41
N ALA A 884 -20.10 -33.43 -18.12
CA ALA A 884 -19.81 -32.03 -18.33
C ALA A 884 -18.68 -31.56 -17.40
N ILE A 885 -17.70 -30.86 -17.95
CA ILE A 885 -16.61 -30.22 -17.21
C ILE A 885 -16.93 -28.74 -17.05
N LEU A 886 -17.12 -28.28 -15.82
CA LEU A 886 -17.56 -26.91 -15.51
C LEU A 886 -16.40 -25.90 -15.62
N ASN A 887 -16.69 -24.64 -15.94
CA ASN A 887 -15.75 -23.52 -16.08
C ASN A 887 -14.37 -23.89 -16.68
N PRO A 888 -14.31 -24.62 -17.82
CA PRO A 888 -13.10 -25.34 -18.20
C PRO A 888 -11.95 -24.36 -18.55
N LYS A 889 -12.24 -23.21 -19.20
CA LYS A 889 -11.25 -22.15 -19.50
C LYS A 889 -10.90 -21.25 -18.32
N GLY A 890 -11.60 -21.39 -17.19
CA GLY A 890 -11.50 -20.45 -16.08
C GLY A 890 -11.94 -19.04 -16.45
N ASN A 891 -12.90 -18.89 -17.37
CA ASN A 891 -13.44 -17.59 -17.80
C ASN A 891 -14.43 -17.02 -16.78
N GLY A 892 -15.08 -17.90 -15.99
CA GLY A 892 -16.00 -17.52 -14.95
C GLY A 892 -15.29 -17.11 -13.66
N VAL A 893 -15.83 -16.09 -12.99
CA VAL A 893 -15.36 -15.59 -11.68
C VAL A 893 -16.03 -16.39 -10.55
N PHE A 894 -15.97 -17.72 -10.65
CA PHE A 894 -16.55 -18.65 -9.69
C PHE A 894 -15.71 -19.91 -9.60
N ILE A 895 -15.78 -20.57 -8.45
CA ILE A 895 -15.02 -21.79 -8.14
C ILE A 895 -15.93 -22.99 -8.31
N THR A 896 -15.45 -24.07 -8.93
CA THR A 896 -16.24 -25.30 -9.08
C THR A 896 -15.82 -26.36 -8.08
N LEU A 897 -16.75 -26.85 -7.26
CA LEU A 897 -16.59 -28.05 -6.45
C LEU A 897 -17.30 -29.22 -7.11
N ASP A 898 -16.54 -30.01 -7.88
CA ASP A 898 -16.98 -31.26 -8.47
C ASP A 898 -15.95 -32.35 -8.17
N LYS A 899 -16.32 -33.30 -7.30
CA LYS A 899 -15.39 -34.37 -6.90
C LYS A 899 -15.00 -35.27 -8.07
N SER A 900 -15.86 -35.44 -9.06
CA SER A 900 -15.55 -36.28 -10.22
C SER A 900 -14.45 -35.69 -11.08
N GLU A 901 -14.39 -34.36 -11.21
CA GLU A 901 -13.34 -33.65 -11.96
C GLU A 901 -12.00 -33.61 -11.21
N ILE A 902 -12.02 -33.73 -9.88
CA ILE A 902 -10.81 -33.85 -9.06
C ILE A 902 -10.26 -35.27 -9.15
N ILE A 903 -11.15 -36.27 -9.08
CA ILE A 903 -10.78 -37.68 -9.18
C ILE A 903 -10.28 -37.99 -10.58
N ASP A 904 -10.94 -37.53 -11.64
CA ASP A 904 -10.56 -37.81 -13.02
C ASP A 904 -10.38 -36.51 -13.82
N PRO A 905 -9.24 -35.82 -13.66
CA PRO A 905 -9.03 -34.52 -14.27
C PRO A 905 -8.91 -34.64 -15.80
N PRO A 906 -9.46 -33.67 -16.56
CA PRO A 906 -9.41 -33.69 -18.02
C PRO A 906 -7.98 -33.78 -18.56
N GLU A 907 -7.76 -34.58 -19.63
CA GLU A 907 -6.42 -34.80 -20.20
C GLU A 907 -5.82 -33.56 -20.88
N ASP A 908 -6.65 -32.68 -21.46
CA ASP A 908 -6.20 -31.51 -22.21
C ASP A 908 -5.63 -30.40 -21.29
N LEU A 909 -4.41 -29.98 -21.59
CA LEU A 909 -3.63 -28.96 -20.87
C LEU A 909 -4.35 -27.63 -20.71
N ARG A 910 -5.25 -27.26 -21.63
CA ARG A 910 -5.97 -25.97 -21.59
C ARG A 910 -6.87 -25.81 -20.37
N TRP A 911 -7.24 -26.91 -19.72
CA TRP A 911 -8.20 -26.93 -18.60
C TRP A 911 -7.52 -27.16 -17.25
N LYS A 912 -6.33 -27.78 -17.30
CA LYS A 912 -5.57 -28.19 -16.11
C LYS A 912 -5.20 -27.01 -15.20
N SER A 913 -4.93 -25.82 -15.75
CA SER A 913 -4.58 -24.64 -14.94
C SER A 913 -5.75 -24.15 -14.08
N SER A 914 -6.95 -24.02 -14.66
CA SER A 914 -8.17 -23.60 -13.95
C SER A 914 -8.54 -24.61 -12.87
N LYS A 915 -8.52 -25.91 -13.21
CA LYS A 915 -8.90 -26.97 -12.28
C LYS A 915 -7.90 -27.16 -11.16
N LEU A 916 -6.60 -27.07 -11.45
CA LEU A 916 -5.58 -27.05 -10.41
C LEU A 916 -5.72 -25.83 -9.49
N GLY A 917 -6.09 -24.68 -10.04
CA GLY A 917 -6.43 -23.48 -9.27
C GLY A 917 -7.60 -23.68 -8.32
N ASP A 918 -8.71 -24.24 -8.80
CA ASP A 918 -9.91 -24.50 -8.00
C ASP A 918 -9.66 -25.56 -6.93
N ALA A 919 -9.05 -26.68 -7.29
CA ALA A 919 -8.72 -27.74 -6.34
C ALA A 919 -7.81 -27.22 -5.21
N PHE A 920 -6.87 -26.32 -5.53
CA PHE A 920 -6.04 -25.68 -4.52
C PHE A 920 -6.84 -24.80 -3.56
N ARG A 921 -7.77 -23.99 -4.07
CA ARG A 921 -8.67 -23.15 -3.25
C ARG A 921 -9.54 -24.00 -2.35
N LEU A 922 -10.10 -25.08 -2.90
CA LEU A 922 -10.90 -26.03 -2.13
C LEU A 922 -10.09 -26.72 -1.04
N LEU A 923 -8.80 -27.02 -1.30
CA LEU A 923 -7.89 -27.62 -0.33
C LEU A 923 -7.61 -26.66 0.84
N ILE A 924 -7.18 -25.43 0.56
CA ILE A 924 -6.84 -24.46 1.62
C ILE A 924 -8.07 -24.06 2.45
N SER A 925 -9.25 -24.18 1.86
CA SER A 925 -10.54 -23.89 2.50
C SER A 925 -11.25 -25.14 3.03
N LYS A 926 -10.54 -26.29 3.06
CA LYS A 926 -11.00 -27.56 3.66
C LYS A 926 -12.27 -28.17 3.03
N TYR A 927 -12.65 -27.77 1.82
CA TYR A 927 -13.71 -28.42 1.05
C TYR A 927 -13.29 -29.79 0.50
N ILE A 928 -11.98 -30.01 0.30
CA ILE A 928 -11.41 -31.29 -0.15
C ILE A 928 -10.23 -31.70 0.73
N LYS A 929 -9.94 -33.00 0.76
CA LYS A 929 -8.83 -33.56 1.54
C LYS A 929 -7.50 -33.43 0.80
N PRO A 930 -6.37 -33.31 1.52
CA PRO A 930 -5.04 -33.34 0.91
C PRO A 930 -4.80 -34.54 -0.02
N ASP A 931 -5.29 -35.73 0.33
CA ASP A 931 -5.15 -36.94 -0.49
C ASP A 931 -5.83 -36.81 -1.85
N GLU A 932 -7.02 -36.19 -1.89
CA GLU A 932 -7.79 -35.97 -3.14
C GLU A 932 -7.01 -35.03 -4.09
N TYR A 933 -6.44 -33.96 -3.55
CA TYR A 933 -5.61 -33.03 -4.32
C TYR A 933 -4.30 -33.66 -4.80
N ARG A 934 -3.65 -34.48 -3.97
CA ARG A 934 -2.47 -35.25 -4.36
C ARG A 934 -2.76 -36.18 -5.53
N ASP A 935 -3.84 -36.93 -5.45
CA ASP A 935 -4.19 -37.91 -6.47
C ASP A 935 -4.53 -37.22 -7.80
N MET A 936 -5.17 -36.05 -7.75
CA MET A 936 -5.36 -35.18 -8.92
C MET A 936 -4.01 -34.75 -9.54
N ILE A 937 -3.04 -34.29 -8.74
CA ILE A 937 -1.71 -33.92 -9.24
C ILE A 937 -1.00 -35.10 -9.89
N ARG A 938 -1.06 -36.29 -9.27
CA ARG A 938 -0.47 -37.52 -9.82
C ARG A 938 -1.06 -37.86 -11.18
N LYS A 939 -2.38 -37.72 -11.34
CA LYS A 939 -3.09 -37.98 -12.61
C LYS A 939 -2.81 -36.92 -13.67
N ILE A 940 -2.60 -35.66 -13.29
CA ILE A 940 -2.22 -34.59 -14.22
C ILE A 940 -0.88 -34.89 -14.93
N GLY A 941 0.02 -35.64 -14.30
CA GLY A 941 1.26 -36.15 -14.90
C GLY A 941 2.39 -35.11 -14.96
N LYS A 942 3.22 -35.14 -16.01
CA LYS A 942 4.30 -34.15 -16.20
C LYS A 942 3.70 -32.76 -16.42
N LEU A 943 3.75 -31.94 -15.37
CA LEU A 943 3.46 -30.52 -15.42
C LEU A 943 4.40 -29.88 -16.44
N ASN A 944 3.83 -29.22 -17.45
CA ASN A 944 4.60 -28.35 -18.34
C ASN A 944 5.12 -27.12 -17.54
N LYS A 945 5.95 -26.28 -18.17
CA LYS A 945 6.54 -25.10 -17.50
C LYS A 945 5.49 -24.18 -16.85
N ASP A 946 4.33 -24.02 -17.49
CA ASP A 946 3.28 -23.13 -17.01
C ASP A 946 2.53 -23.72 -15.79
N LEU A 947 2.22 -25.01 -15.81
CA LEU A 947 1.62 -25.71 -14.67
C LEU A 947 2.59 -25.84 -13.48
N ASN A 948 3.90 -26.00 -13.74
CA ASN A 948 4.92 -25.97 -12.68
C ASN A 948 4.95 -24.61 -11.96
N ASN A 949 4.88 -23.50 -12.69
CA ASN A 949 4.85 -22.17 -12.06
C ASN A 949 3.61 -21.97 -11.18
N ILE A 950 2.44 -22.43 -11.63
CA ILE A 950 1.20 -22.40 -10.85
C ILE A 950 1.38 -23.23 -9.57
N PHE A 951 1.88 -24.45 -9.73
CA PHE A 951 2.11 -25.38 -8.63
C PHE A 951 3.12 -24.84 -7.61
N GLU A 952 4.24 -24.26 -8.04
CA GLU A 952 5.23 -23.65 -7.13
C GLU A 952 4.63 -22.47 -6.34
N LYS A 953 3.82 -21.63 -7.00
CA LYS A 953 3.13 -20.53 -6.33
C LYS A 953 2.12 -21.03 -5.30
N GLN A 954 1.35 -22.04 -5.65
CA GLN A 954 0.42 -22.72 -4.74
C GLN A 954 1.15 -23.32 -3.54
N LEU A 955 2.31 -23.94 -3.76
CA LEU A 955 3.12 -24.51 -2.70
C LEU A 955 3.58 -23.43 -1.70
N ARG A 956 4.01 -22.26 -2.20
CA ARG A 956 4.38 -21.11 -1.35
C ARG A 956 3.20 -20.64 -0.48
N LEU A 957 2.01 -20.52 -1.07
CA LEU A 957 0.80 -20.13 -0.34
C LEU A 957 0.38 -21.17 0.71
N LEU A 958 0.56 -22.46 0.44
CA LEU A 958 0.33 -23.51 1.45
C LEU A 958 1.23 -23.30 2.67
N THR A 959 2.50 -22.95 2.45
CA THR A 959 3.48 -22.65 3.50
C THR A 959 3.09 -21.47 4.39
N GLU A 960 2.19 -20.60 3.92
CA GLU A 960 1.65 -19.46 4.68
C GLU A 960 0.33 -19.79 5.39
N SER A 961 -0.43 -20.75 4.87
CA SER A 961 -1.80 -21.07 5.35
C SER A 961 -1.89 -22.07 6.51
N GLY A 962 -0.77 -22.62 6.99
CA GLY A 962 -0.75 -23.60 8.08
C GLY A 962 -1.13 -25.03 7.69
N THR A 963 -1.83 -25.24 6.58
CA THR A 963 -2.12 -26.56 5.98
C THR A 963 -0.89 -27.22 5.33
N PHE A 964 0.26 -26.55 5.33
CA PHE A 964 1.52 -27.06 4.76
C PHE A 964 1.98 -28.37 5.39
N GLN A 965 1.81 -28.53 6.70
CA GLN A 965 2.34 -29.70 7.41
C GLN A 965 1.55 -30.98 7.05
N GLU A 966 0.22 -30.88 7.04
CA GLU A 966 -0.67 -31.94 6.55
C GLU A 966 -0.40 -32.25 5.06
N PHE A 967 -0.16 -31.22 4.25
CA PHE A 967 0.18 -31.37 2.84
C PHE A 967 1.52 -32.09 2.61
N LYS A 968 2.53 -31.80 3.45
CA LYS A 968 3.88 -32.37 3.40
C LYS A 968 3.86 -33.87 3.67
N GLU A 969 3.11 -34.30 4.68
CA GLU A 969 2.94 -35.71 5.03
C GLU A 969 2.27 -36.50 3.91
N VAL A 970 1.26 -35.90 3.28
CA VAL A 970 0.45 -36.52 2.23
C VAL A 970 1.20 -36.65 0.91
N MET A 971 1.98 -35.64 0.50
CA MET A 971 2.67 -35.64 -0.80
C MET A 971 3.98 -36.44 -0.84
N GLY A 972 4.55 -36.81 0.32
CA GLY A 972 5.79 -37.60 0.37
C GLY A 972 6.99 -36.91 -0.29
N PHE A 973 7.08 -35.58 -0.21
CA PHE A 973 8.20 -34.82 -0.81
C PHE A 973 9.54 -35.21 -0.17
N SER A 974 10.58 -35.41 -0.99
CA SER A 974 11.93 -35.67 -0.50
C SER A 974 12.54 -34.43 0.16
N HIS A 975 13.34 -34.66 1.20
CA HIS A 975 13.97 -33.64 2.04
C HIS A 975 14.75 -32.56 1.23
N ASN A 976 15.33 -32.93 0.07
CA ASN A 976 16.19 -32.04 -0.75
C ASN A 976 15.43 -31.01 -1.61
N ARG A 977 14.20 -31.31 -2.06
CA ARG A 977 13.38 -30.33 -2.81
C ARG A 977 12.71 -29.35 -1.85
N MET A 978 12.46 -29.82 -0.63
CA MET A 978 11.89 -29.08 0.50
C MET A 978 12.88 -28.07 1.09
N SER A 979 14.15 -28.46 1.29
CA SER A 979 15.18 -27.57 1.83
C SER A 979 15.39 -26.33 0.94
N ARG A 980 15.26 -26.48 -0.39
CA ARG A 980 15.33 -25.37 -1.35
C ARG A 980 14.18 -24.37 -1.23
N LEU A 981 12.96 -24.83 -0.98
CA LEU A 981 11.77 -23.95 -0.87
C LEU A 981 11.67 -23.30 0.52
N GLU A 982 12.07 -24.01 1.58
CA GLU A 982 12.22 -23.45 2.92
C GLU A 982 13.36 -22.41 2.98
N SER A 983 14.47 -22.63 2.26
CA SER A 983 15.53 -21.63 2.10
C SER A 983 15.11 -20.45 1.21
N GLU A 984 14.30 -20.65 0.17
CA GLU A 984 13.67 -19.54 -0.58
C GLU A 984 12.71 -18.71 0.29
N LYS A 985 11.95 -19.32 1.21
CA LYS A 985 11.09 -18.61 2.19
C LYS A 985 11.94 -17.79 3.18
N LEU A 986 13.06 -18.35 3.64
CA LEU A 986 14.03 -17.63 4.47
C LEU A 986 14.64 -16.46 3.69
N LEU A 987 15.08 -16.67 2.45
CA LEU A 987 15.62 -15.64 1.57
C LEU A 987 14.60 -14.54 1.25
N GLN A 988 13.33 -14.89 1.05
CA GLN A 988 12.28 -13.92 0.71
C GLN A 988 11.83 -13.10 1.94
N ASN A 989 11.79 -13.71 3.13
CA ASN A 989 11.61 -12.99 4.39
C ASN A 989 12.81 -12.08 4.70
N SER A 990 14.03 -12.53 4.39
CA SER A 990 15.21 -11.68 4.41
C SER A 990 15.09 -10.55 3.39
N TRP A 991 14.64 -10.81 2.16
CA TRP A 991 14.50 -9.80 1.09
C TRP A 991 13.42 -8.74 1.40
N GLU A 992 12.28 -9.15 1.96
CA GLU A 992 11.23 -8.26 2.48
C GLU A 992 11.75 -7.38 3.63
N SER A 993 12.61 -7.94 4.48
CA SER A 993 13.31 -7.20 5.54
C SER A 993 14.35 -6.23 4.95
N PHE A 994 15.01 -6.60 3.86
CA PHE A 994 15.96 -5.77 3.11
C PHE A 994 15.28 -4.59 2.40
N LYS A 995 14.05 -4.77 1.88
CA LYS A 995 13.26 -3.68 1.27
C LYS A 995 12.82 -2.60 2.27
N LYS A 996 12.85 -2.90 3.57
CA LYS A 996 12.55 -1.96 4.66
C LYS A 996 13.78 -1.17 5.11
N LEU A 997 14.97 -1.47 4.59
CA LEU A 997 16.17 -0.67 4.82
C LEU A 997 16.15 0.60 3.95
N PRO A 998 16.65 1.74 4.45
CA PRO A 998 16.83 2.95 3.64
C PRO A 998 17.69 2.64 2.39
N LYS A 999 17.36 3.23 1.22
CA LYS A 999 18.01 2.94 -0.08
C LYS A 999 19.54 3.00 -0.07
N PHE A 1000 20.14 3.78 0.85
CA PHE A 1000 21.59 3.89 1.01
C PHE A 1000 22.25 2.58 1.49
N CYS A 1001 21.53 1.71 2.22
CA CYS A 1001 22.05 0.42 2.68
C CYS A 1001 22.07 -0.64 1.57
N VAL A 1002 21.19 -0.54 0.57
CA VAL A 1002 21.09 -1.54 -0.51
C VAL A 1002 22.18 -1.35 -1.55
N SER A 1003 22.68 -0.12 -1.77
CA SER A 1003 23.76 0.17 -2.72
C SER A 1003 25.16 -0.15 -2.20
N GLN A 1004 25.33 -0.45 -0.92
CA GLN A 1004 26.61 -0.93 -0.36
C GLN A 1004 26.66 -2.45 -0.17
N LEU A 1005 25.53 -3.15 -0.37
CA LEU A 1005 25.40 -4.60 -0.22
C LEU A 1005 25.34 -5.36 -1.56
N VAL A 1006 25.17 -4.64 -2.67
CA VAL A 1006 25.39 -5.10 -4.06
C VAL A 1006 26.78 -4.67 -4.47
#